data_AF-A0A6B1E9X0-F1
#
_entry.id   AF-A0A6B1E9X0-F1
#
_cell.length_a   1.000
_cell.length_b   1.000
_cell.length_c   1.000
_cell.angle_alpha   90.00
_cell.angle_beta   90.00
_cell.angle_gamma   90.00
#
_symmetry.space_group_name_H-M   'P 1'
#
loop_
_entity.id
_entity.type
_entity.pdbx_description
1 polymer ?
#
loop_
_entity_poly.entity_id
_entity_poly.type
_entity_poly.pdbx_seq_one_letter_code
_entity_poly.pdbx_strand_id
1 'polypeptide(L)'
;MFYDDWSVSAVPEPSRSELLGELERLRAEVERLGDLLGFEARTGDGHRRAWAPTLFSGSGAAAACEVTQASSAGNKLNLFRSLFGARCDVYARRWENPNTAKSGWSPAVRGGWPTKRASSGDYLPLTDDVLASHLRGDITVGIYPLLRGDTCKLLACDFDGGSWALDALALLDRCHVAGVPALLERSRSGDGAHVWVFFEHPVAATAARAMGMGLLRQAMTARGELDLASYDRFFPSQDFMPTGSFGNLIALPLQGERVRHGATVFLDPASMKPWPDQWAVLSGVSRMSCDAVVALADTLRPVTAGPGLSLADMACSDGPKPPAVIEAQLGAMLSLRRAGLPPALVAGLKHLASLANPEFYEKQRMRFSTWDTPRFIRCYREDLEWIHLPRGLISHVTELVDTAGSRLDITDRRADHDSAGLRFAGTLQPHQQQALDAVADFDLAVIVAPPGAGKTVTACAVIAHHQQPTLVLVDRRPLLAQWRQRLGEHLSLHDDQIGVIGGGKDTPGRLVDVAMIQSLTRRKRLDELFSRYGLVVVDECHHLPAVSFEACVRTAPTRRWLGLTATPYRRDGLEGIIALQCGPTRHETRPGDLTDTALVQRRLIVHPTSFAHDDTASIQQVLGALAQHEQRTKQICSDVTQALDARPDLSCAHPADRPHRRHMPPTRHHRP
;
A
#
# COMPACT_ATOMS: atom_id res chain seq x y z
N MET A 1 47.76 -25.55 -26.85
CA MET A 1 47.46 -26.34 -28.07
C MET A 1 46.12 -27.00 -27.79
N PHE A 2 44.98 -26.64 -28.37
CA PHE A 2 44.69 -25.98 -29.65
C PHE A 2 43.62 -24.89 -29.45
N TYR A 3 43.84 -23.75 -30.10
CA TYR A 3 42.80 -22.81 -30.53
C TYR A 3 42.06 -23.46 -31.70
N ASP A 4 40.73 -23.29 -31.80
CA ASP A 4 40.04 -23.24 -33.10
C ASP A 4 38.70 -22.49 -32.99
N ASP A 5 38.65 -21.39 -33.75
CA ASP A 5 37.53 -20.77 -34.47
C ASP A 5 36.11 -20.78 -33.91
N TRP A 6 35.73 -19.63 -33.32
CA TRP A 6 34.37 -19.10 -33.43
C TRP A 6 34.39 -17.86 -34.32
N SER A 7 34.31 -18.08 -35.63
CA SER A 7 33.97 -17.03 -36.59
C SER A 7 32.51 -16.62 -36.38
N VAL A 8 32.28 -15.50 -35.72
CA VAL A 8 30.95 -14.87 -35.65
C VAL A 8 30.59 -14.42 -37.06
N SER A 9 29.70 -15.18 -37.71
CA SER A 9 29.07 -14.79 -38.97
C SER A 9 28.26 -13.52 -38.70
N ALA A 10 28.71 -12.39 -39.25
CA ALA A 10 27.94 -11.16 -39.23
C ALA A 10 26.61 -11.41 -39.95
N VAL A 11 25.50 -11.33 -39.21
CA VAL A 11 24.16 -11.29 -39.82
C VAL A 11 24.11 -10.00 -40.64
N PRO A 12 23.88 -10.07 -41.97
CA PRO A 12 23.83 -8.86 -42.78
C PRO A 12 22.68 -7.98 -42.28
N GLU A 13 22.96 -6.71 -42.00
CA GLU A 13 21.91 -5.75 -41.67
C GLU A 13 20.90 -5.72 -42.83
N PRO A 14 19.59 -5.85 -42.52
CA PRO A 14 18.57 -5.85 -43.55
C PRO A 14 18.64 -4.54 -44.32
N SER A 15 18.64 -4.65 -45.64
CA SER A 15 18.67 -3.49 -46.52
C SER A 15 17.43 -2.62 -46.25
N ARG A 16 17.56 -1.31 -46.47
CA ARG A 16 16.43 -0.36 -46.34
C ARG A 16 15.20 -0.81 -47.16
N SER A 17 15.41 -1.52 -48.26
CA SER A 17 14.34 -2.08 -49.09
C SER A 17 13.59 -3.22 -48.39
N GLU A 18 14.30 -4.11 -47.69
CA GLU A 18 13.68 -5.21 -46.93
C GLU A 18 12.90 -4.68 -45.73
N LEU A 19 13.44 -3.66 -45.04
CA LEU A 19 12.74 -3.01 -43.94
C LEU A 19 11.47 -2.28 -44.41
N LEU A 20 11.50 -1.63 -45.58
CA LEU A 20 10.30 -1.00 -46.16
C LEU A 20 9.26 -2.04 -46.60
N GLY A 21 9.69 -3.16 -47.17
CA GLY A 21 8.81 -4.27 -47.53
C GLY A 21 8.14 -4.91 -46.32
N GLU A 22 8.88 -5.12 -45.23
CA GLU A 22 8.31 -5.65 -43.98
C GLU A 22 7.34 -4.65 -43.33
N LEU A 23 7.59 -3.33 -43.48
CA LEU A 23 6.69 -2.28 -43.02
C LEU A 23 5.36 -2.27 -43.79
N GLU A 24 5.40 -2.47 -45.11
CA GLU A 24 4.20 -2.61 -45.94
C GLU A 24 3.43 -3.87 -45.59
N ARG A 25 4.12 -4.99 -45.40
CA ARG A 25 3.50 -6.25 -44.97
C ARG A 25 2.81 -6.14 -43.62
N LEU A 26 3.46 -5.50 -42.64
CA LEU A 26 2.87 -5.28 -41.31
C LEU A 26 1.66 -4.35 -41.37
N ARG A 27 1.68 -3.31 -42.23
CA ARG A 27 0.52 -2.44 -42.45
C ARG A 27 -0.66 -3.20 -43.06
N ALA A 28 -0.41 -4.03 -44.06
CA ALA A 28 -1.44 -4.87 -44.67
C ALA A 28 -2.02 -5.89 -43.68
N GLU A 29 -1.19 -6.46 -42.79
CA GLU A 29 -1.67 -7.38 -41.75
C GLU A 29 -2.49 -6.66 -40.67
N VAL A 30 -2.12 -5.43 -40.31
CA VAL A 30 -2.92 -4.58 -39.40
C VAL A 30 -4.28 -4.25 -40.02
N GLU A 31 -4.33 -3.93 -41.31
CA GLU A 31 -5.57 -3.68 -42.05
C GLU A 31 -6.45 -4.94 -42.09
N ARG A 32 -5.87 -6.09 -42.43
CA ARG A 32 -6.55 -7.39 -42.42
C ARG A 32 -7.11 -7.76 -41.05
N LEU A 33 -6.34 -7.53 -39.97
CA LEU A 33 -6.78 -7.77 -38.60
C LEU A 33 -7.87 -6.77 -38.17
N GLY A 34 -7.80 -5.52 -38.65
CA GLY A 34 -8.84 -4.52 -38.46
C GLY A 34 -10.18 -4.98 -39.04
N ASP A 35 -10.17 -5.49 -40.27
CA ASP A 35 -11.36 -6.05 -40.94
C ASP A 35 -11.89 -7.29 -40.21
N LEU A 36 -10.99 -8.19 -39.80
CA LEU A 36 -11.36 -9.44 -39.10
C LEU A 36 -11.98 -9.19 -37.72
N LEU A 37 -11.59 -8.10 -37.06
CA LEU A 37 -12.11 -7.66 -35.77
C LEU A 37 -13.33 -6.73 -35.89
N GLY A 38 -13.82 -6.49 -37.10
CA GLY A 38 -15.03 -5.70 -37.34
C GLY A 38 -14.84 -4.19 -37.15
N PHE A 39 -13.62 -3.66 -37.31
CA PHE A 39 -13.39 -2.23 -37.45
C PHE A 39 -13.75 -1.76 -38.87
N GLU A 40 -14.98 -1.99 -39.32
CA GLU A 40 -15.50 -1.21 -40.43
C GLU A 40 -15.53 0.26 -39.99
N ALA A 41 -15.03 1.14 -40.85
CA ALA A 41 -15.01 2.58 -40.66
C ALA A 41 -16.42 3.09 -40.33
N ARG A 42 -16.73 3.18 -39.04
CA ARG A 42 -17.86 3.93 -38.51
C ARG A 42 -17.68 5.38 -38.89
N THR A 43 -18.19 5.78 -40.05
CA THR A 43 -18.44 7.17 -40.45
C THR A 43 -19.62 7.77 -39.67
N GLY A 44 -19.59 7.58 -38.35
CA GLY A 44 -20.59 8.02 -37.39
C GLY A 44 -19.86 8.64 -36.21
N ASP A 45 -19.95 9.97 -36.13
CA ASP A 45 -19.18 10.92 -35.32
C ASP A 45 -19.49 10.85 -33.80
N GLY A 46 -19.66 9.65 -33.24
CA GLY A 46 -20.11 9.44 -31.85
C GLY A 46 -19.00 9.14 -30.84
N HIS A 47 -17.82 8.71 -31.30
CA HIS A 47 -16.67 8.38 -30.45
C HIS A 47 -15.40 9.16 -30.77
N ARG A 48 -15.46 10.13 -31.70
CA ARG A 48 -14.52 11.24 -31.77
C ARG A 48 -15.05 12.42 -30.94
N ARG A 49 -15.15 12.25 -29.61
CA ARG A 49 -14.55 13.32 -28.81
C ARG A 49 -13.06 13.14 -28.99
N ALA A 50 -12.55 13.70 -30.09
CA ALA A 50 -11.14 14.01 -30.16
C ALA A 50 -10.78 14.64 -28.82
N TRP A 51 -9.70 14.17 -28.20
CA TRP A 51 -8.95 15.02 -27.30
C TRP A 51 -8.58 16.26 -28.12
N ALA A 52 -9.47 17.23 -28.10
CA ALA A 52 -9.26 18.57 -28.60
C ALA A 52 -9.02 19.36 -27.32
N PRO A 53 -7.75 19.59 -26.96
CA PRO A 53 -7.46 20.45 -25.83
C PRO A 53 -7.95 21.84 -26.19
N THR A 54 -9.05 22.25 -25.58
CA THR A 54 -9.52 23.65 -25.53
C THR A 54 -8.61 24.49 -24.64
N LEU A 55 -7.32 24.15 -24.52
CA LEU A 55 -6.31 24.90 -23.77
C LEU A 55 -6.25 26.36 -24.24
N PHE A 56 -6.66 26.66 -25.48
CA PHE A 56 -6.72 28.02 -26.03
C PHE A 56 -7.88 28.29 -27.00
N SER A 57 -9.07 27.69 -26.80
CA SER A 57 -10.22 28.09 -27.61
C SER A 57 -10.95 29.27 -26.99
N GLY A 58 -10.56 30.48 -27.40
CA GLY A 58 -11.42 31.66 -27.40
C GLY A 58 -11.01 32.78 -26.45
N SER A 59 -10.35 33.80 -27.01
CA SER A 59 -10.72 35.21 -26.80
C SER A 59 -10.89 35.69 -25.34
N GLY A 60 -9.97 35.33 -24.45
CA GLY A 60 -9.64 36.15 -23.27
C GLY A 60 -8.36 36.89 -23.62
N ALA A 61 -8.38 38.22 -23.56
CA ALA A 61 -7.30 39.12 -23.99
C ALA A 61 -5.90 38.51 -23.78
N ALA A 62 -5.12 38.45 -24.86
CA ALA A 62 -3.71 38.12 -24.80
C ALA A 62 -3.08 39.00 -23.71
N ALA A 63 -2.81 38.42 -22.53
CA ALA A 63 -1.85 38.98 -21.61
C ALA A 63 -0.58 39.10 -22.45
N ALA A 64 -0.14 40.34 -22.71
CA ALA A 64 0.94 40.62 -23.64
C ALA A 64 2.11 39.70 -23.30
N CYS A 65 2.54 38.84 -24.23
CA CYS A 65 3.75 38.06 -24.06
C CYS A 65 4.93 39.04 -24.04
N GLU A 66 5.32 39.49 -22.85
CA GLU A 66 6.38 40.49 -22.67
C GLU A 66 7.76 39.94 -23.05
N VAL A 67 7.94 38.61 -23.00
CA VAL A 67 9.22 37.95 -23.27
C VAL A 67 9.06 36.80 -24.26
N THR A 68 9.83 36.84 -25.35
CA THR A 68 9.90 35.82 -26.41
C THR A 68 11.34 35.38 -26.63
N GLN A 69 11.55 34.42 -27.53
CA GLN A 69 12.90 34.02 -27.94
C GLN A 69 13.72 35.16 -28.54
N ALA A 70 13.09 36.23 -29.04
CA ALA A 70 13.76 37.43 -29.55
C ALA A 70 14.14 38.45 -28.46
N SER A 71 13.63 38.30 -27.23
CA SER A 71 13.89 39.24 -26.14
C SER A 71 15.34 39.18 -25.61
N SER A 72 15.77 40.25 -24.95
CA SER A 72 17.11 40.37 -24.36
C SER A 72 17.38 39.29 -23.32
N ALA A 73 18.66 38.93 -23.14
CA ALA A 73 19.08 37.96 -22.12
C ALA A 73 18.65 38.37 -20.70
N GLY A 74 18.69 39.68 -20.38
CA GLY A 74 18.24 40.21 -19.10
C GLY A 74 16.75 39.96 -18.84
N ASN A 75 15.89 40.20 -19.83
CA ASN A 75 14.44 39.97 -19.69
C ASN A 75 14.12 38.49 -19.51
N LYS A 76 14.82 37.61 -20.23
CA LYS A 76 14.69 36.15 -20.08
C LYS A 76 15.13 35.66 -18.70
N LEU A 77 16.26 36.16 -18.19
CA LEU A 77 16.74 35.82 -16.85
C LEU A 77 15.80 36.31 -15.75
N ASN A 78 15.21 37.51 -15.90
CA ASN A 78 14.22 38.04 -14.97
C ASN A 78 12.95 37.19 -14.94
N LEU A 79 12.42 36.83 -16.11
CA LEU A 79 11.26 35.93 -16.22
C LEU A 79 11.57 34.57 -15.57
N PHE A 80 12.71 33.97 -15.91
CA PHE A 80 13.12 32.67 -15.39
C PHE A 80 13.25 32.68 -13.86
N ARG A 81 13.87 33.72 -13.28
CA ARG A 81 13.95 33.88 -11.82
C ARG A 81 12.59 34.07 -11.16
N SER A 82 11.69 34.78 -11.83
CA SER A 82 10.37 35.08 -11.27
C SER A 82 9.50 33.82 -11.17
N LEU A 83 9.64 32.88 -12.10
CA LEU A 83 8.89 31.62 -12.13
C LEU A 83 9.56 30.54 -11.27
N PHE A 84 10.87 30.30 -11.49
CA PHE A 84 11.63 29.28 -10.76
C PHE A 84 12.21 29.84 -9.45
N GLY A 85 11.39 30.62 -8.73
CA GLY A 85 11.76 31.27 -7.49
C GLY A 85 12.06 30.25 -6.40
N ALA A 86 13.33 30.18 -6.00
CA ALA A 86 13.85 29.22 -5.03
C ALA A 86 14.79 29.91 -4.04
N ARG A 87 15.47 29.14 -3.19
CA ARG A 87 16.52 29.67 -2.31
C ARG A 87 17.63 30.36 -3.12
N CYS A 88 17.93 31.61 -2.76
CA CYS A 88 19.01 32.38 -3.37
C CYS A 88 20.37 32.14 -2.72
N ASP A 89 20.39 31.60 -1.49
CA ASP A 89 21.60 31.41 -0.70
C ASP A 89 22.40 30.16 -1.08
N VAL A 90 21.80 29.21 -1.81
CA VAL A 90 22.45 27.97 -2.24
C VAL A 90 21.81 27.41 -3.50
N TYR A 91 22.62 26.84 -4.40
CA TYR A 91 22.16 26.04 -5.53
C TYR A 91 22.87 24.68 -5.56
N ALA A 92 22.26 23.70 -6.24
CA ALA A 92 22.87 22.39 -6.47
C ALA A 92 23.53 22.34 -7.85
N ARG A 93 24.71 21.74 -7.93
CA ARG A 93 25.39 21.45 -9.21
C ARG A 93 25.40 19.95 -9.43
N ARG A 94 25.09 19.55 -10.67
CA ARG A 94 25.25 18.15 -11.08
C ARG A 94 26.70 17.86 -11.42
N TRP A 95 27.16 16.68 -11.03
CA TRP A 95 28.49 16.18 -11.31
C TRP A 95 28.43 14.84 -12.00
N GLU A 96 29.39 14.62 -12.89
CA GLU A 96 29.61 13.35 -13.55
C GLU A 96 31.08 13.02 -13.37
N ASN A 97 31.37 11.81 -12.88
CA ASN A 97 32.73 11.33 -12.82
C ASN A 97 33.05 10.61 -14.15
N PRO A 98 33.94 11.16 -14.99
CA PRO A 98 34.25 10.60 -16.30
C PRO A 98 34.77 9.16 -16.23
N ASN A 99 35.44 8.81 -15.12
CA ASN A 99 36.12 7.52 -14.97
C ASN A 99 35.21 6.40 -14.46
N THR A 100 34.09 6.73 -13.82
CA THR A 100 33.18 5.72 -13.22
C THR A 100 31.77 5.75 -13.80
N ALA A 101 31.50 6.69 -14.74
CA ALA A 101 30.18 6.98 -15.27
C ALA A 101 29.09 7.29 -14.21
N LYS A 102 29.48 7.47 -12.94
CA LYS A 102 28.57 7.83 -11.85
C LYS A 102 28.25 9.31 -11.94
N SER A 103 26.99 9.65 -11.71
CA SER A 103 26.53 11.02 -11.64
C SER A 103 25.77 11.28 -10.35
N GLY A 104 25.77 12.53 -9.89
CA GLY A 104 25.12 12.91 -8.65
C GLY A 104 24.91 14.42 -8.55
N TRP A 105 24.26 14.82 -7.46
CA TRP A 105 24.00 16.23 -7.14
C TRP A 105 24.69 16.59 -5.83
N SER A 106 25.23 17.80 -5.78
CA SER A 106 25.79 18.34 -4.55
C SER A 106 25.57 19.85 -4.46
N PRO A 107 25.36 20.41 -3.26
CA PRO A 107 25.37 21.85 -3.06
C PRO A 107 26.67 22.47 -3.58
N ALA A 108 26.58 23.60 -4.26
CA ALA A 108 27.73 24.33 -4.75
C ALA A 108 28.45 25.02 -3.59
N VAL A 109 29.72 24.68 -3.37
CA VAL A 109 30.57 25.25 -2.32
C VAL A 109 31.82 25.91 -2.89
N ARG A 110 32.33 26.91 -2.18
CA ARG A 110 33.62 27.55 -2.45
C ARG A 110 34.73 26.51 -2.29
N GLY A 111 35.49 26.24 -3.34
CA GLY A 111 36.53 25.20 -3.35
C GLY A 111 36.15 23.89 -4.06
N GLY A 112 34.98 23.83 -4.71
CA GLY A 112 34.64 22.77 -5.68
C GLY A 112 33.59 21.78 -5.18
N TRP A 113 33.95 20.90 -4.25
CA TRP A 113 33.06 19.84 -3.75
C TRP A 113 32.93 19.89 -2.22
N PRO A 114 31.72 19.67 -1.67
CA PRO A 114 31.53 19.70 -0.23
C PRO A 114 32.32 18.58 0.45
N THR A 115 33.25 18.96 1.33
CA THR A 115 33.88 18.03 2.29
C THR A 115 32.96 17.88 3.50
N LYS A 116 33.15 16.83 4.33
CA LYS A 116 32.36 16.57 5.57
C LYS A 116 32.36 17.72 6.62
N ARG A 117 33.03 18.85 6.33
CA ARG A 117 33.19 20.04 7.19
C ARG A 117 32.68 21.34 6.55
N ALA A 118 31.93 21.30 5.45
CA ALA A 118 31.41 22.52 4.83
C ALA A 118 30.44 23.25 5.77
N SER A 119 30.74 24.51 6.08
CA SER A 119 29.95 25.35 6.97
C SER A 119 28.92 26.18 6.19
N SER A 120 27.90 26.72 6.87
CA SER A 120 26.84 27.55 6.29
C SER A 120 27.33 28.73 5.44
N GLY A 121 28.59 29.16 5.62
CA GLY A 121 29.21 30.28 4.90
C GLY A 121 29.97 29.89 3.62
N ASP A 122 30.08 28.61 3.30
CA ASP A 122 30.84 28.13 2.13
C ASP A 122 29.98 27.93 0.88
N TYR A 123 28.66 28.03 1.00
CA TYR A 123 27.74 27.84 -0.12
C TYR A 123 27.73 29.02 -1.09
N LEU A 124 27.63 28.72 -2.39
CA LEU A 124 27.57 29.74 -3.43
C LEU A 124 26.11 30.16 -3.70
N PRO A 125 25.83 31.47 -3.78
CA PRO A 125 24.48 31.96 -4.07
C PRO A 125 24.07 31.68 -5.51
N LEU A 126 22.76 31.57 -5.74
CA LEU A 126 22.19 31.46 -7.08
C LEU A 126 22.14 32.86 -7.73
N THR A 127 23.13 33.17 -8.57
CA THR A 127 23.25 34.46 -9.27
C THR A 127 22.78 34.39 -10.73
N ASP A 128 22.57 35.56 -11.34
CA ASP A 128 22.23 35.71 -12.76
C ASP A 128 23.25 35.02 -13.67
N ASP A 129 24.53 35.09 -13.34
CA ASP A 129 25.61 34.44 -14.09
C ASP A 129 25.51 32.91 -14.04
N VAL A 130 25.09 32.35 -12.90
CA VAL A 130 24.87 30.90 -12.73
C VAL A 130 23.68 30.44 -13.58
N LEU A 131 22.58 31.20 -13.56
CA LEU A 131 21.40 30.94 -14.39
C LEU A 131 21.73 31.07 -15.88
N ALA A 132 22.49 32.10 -16.27
CA ALA A 132 22.94 32.28 -17.65
C ALA A 132 23.82 31.11 -18.11
N SER A 133 24.74 30.65 -17.27
CA SER A 133 25.60 29.49 -17.55
C SER A 133 24.78 28.19 -17.69
N HIS A 134 23.70 28.05 -16.92
CA HIS A 134 22.76 26.94 -17.07
C HIS A 134 22.04 26.95 -18.42
N LEU A 135 21.48 28.10 -18.79
CA LEU A 135 20.74 28.28 -20.04
C LEU A 135 21.65 28.15 -21.28
N ARG A 136 22.93 28.52 -21.19
CA ARG A 136 23.92 28.27 -22.26
C ARG A 136 24.30 26.79 -22.38
N GLY A 137 24.17 26.04 -21.29
CA GLY A 137 24.53 24.62 -21.22
C GLY A 137 25.88 24.35 -20.55
N ASP A 138 26.58 25.36 -20.05
CA ASP A 138 27.92 25.23 -19.45
C ASP A 138 27.87 24.42 -18.14
N ILE A 139 26.76 24.53 -17.39
CA ILE A 139 26.53 23.83 -16.13
C ILE A 139 25.09 23.32 -16.05
N THR A 140 24.86 22.27 -15.26
CA THR A 140 23.50 21.84 -14.90
C THR A 140 23.24 22.24 -13.45
N VAL A 141 22.21 23.08 -13.25
CA VAL A 141 21.85 23.67 -11.97
C VAL A 141 20.54 23.05 -11.48
N GLY A 142 20.48 22.80 -10.17
CA GLY A 142 19.26 22.44 -9.46
C GLY A 142 18.96 23.46 -8.37
N ILE A 143 17.68 23.62 -8.07
CA ILE A 143 17.16 24.58 -7.10
C ILE A 143 16.51 23.87 -5.91
N TYR A 144 16.47 24.57 -4.78
CA TYR A 144 15.76 24.17 -3.57
C TYR A 144 14.49 25.03 -3.44
N PRO A 145 13.30 24.49 -3.81
CA PRO A 145 12.06 25.27 -3.92
C PRO A 145 11.41 25.61 -2.56
N LEU A 146 11.83 24.96 -1.48
CA LEU A 146 11.37 25.29 -0.12
C LEU A 146 12.15 26.49 0.40
N LEU A 147 11.45 27.60 0.65
CA LEU A 147 12.00 28.84 1.18
C LEU A 147 12.06 28.82 2.72
N ARG A 148 12.76 29.79 3.32
CA ARG A 148 12.75 29.99 4.77
C ARG A 148 11.33 30.39 5.22
N GLY A 149 10.86 29.82 6.33
CA GLY A 149 9.49 30.02 6.79
C GLY A 149 8.46 29.09 6.14
N ASP A 150 8.89 27.93 5.62
CA ASP A 150 8.02 26.84 5.19
C ASP A 150 7.08 27.19 4.02
N THR A 151 7.54 28.10 3.15
CA THR A 151 6.82 28.56 1.96
C THR A 151 7.51 28.15 0.67
N CYS A 152 6.79 28.21 -0.45
CA CYS A 152 7.29 27.94 -1.80
C CYS A 152 6.61 28.86 -2.82
N LYS A 153 7.27 29.10 -3.96
CA LYS A 153 6.73 29.89 -5.08
C LYS A 153 6.28 29.03 -6.27
N LEU A 154 6.54 27.74 -6.21
CA LEU A 154 6.20 26.79 -7.24
C LEU A 154 5.88 25.43 -6.60
N LEU A 155 5.13 24.64 -7.35
CA LEU A 155 4.91 23.23 -7.09
C LEU A 155 5.22 22.46 -8.38
N ALA A 156 6.10 21.47 -8.31
CA ALA A 156 6.37 20.58 -9.43
C ALA A 156 6.00 19.14 -9.06
N CYS A 157 5.32 18.44 -9.96
CA CYS A 157 4.97 17.03 -9.84
C CYS A 157 5.88 16.22 -10.76
N ASP A 158 6.63 15.28 -10.21
CA ASP A 158 7.62 14.46 -10.93
C ASP A 158 7.01 13.13 -11.39
N PHE A 159 7.15 12.83 -12.67
CA PHE A 159 6.69 11.60 -13.30
C PHE A 159 7.85 10.92 -14.05
N ASP A 160 8.17 9.68 -13.71
CA ASP A 160 9.24 8.87 -14.32
C ASP A 160 8.73 7.49 -14.75
N GLY A 161 9.26 6.92 -15.83
CA GLY A 161 8.96 5.54 -16.25
C GLY A 161 7.92 5.42 -17.38
N GLY A 162 7.56 4.18 -17.75
CA GLY A 162 6.91 3.91 -19.05
C GLY A 162 5.54 4.59 -19.32
N SER A 163 4.79 4.96 -18.28
CA SER A 163 3.46 5.60 -18.39
C SER A 163 3.47 7.11 -18.13
N TRP A 164 4.65 7.76 -18.01
CA TRP A 164 4.77 9.16 -17.59
C TRP A 164 3.91 10.12 -18.41
N ALA A 165 3.81 9.91 -19.73
CA ALA A 165 3.07 10.80 -20.61
C ALA A 165 1.57 10.79 -20.30
N LEU A 166 0.98 9.61 -20.12
CA LEU A 166 -0.45 9.46 -19.84
C LEU A 166 -0.79 9.95 -18.42
N ASP A 167 0.09 9.69 -17.46
CA ASP A 167 -0.08 10.08 -16.07
C ASP A 167 0.03 11.62 -15.90
N ALA A 168 1.01 12.24 -16.56
CA ALA A 168 1.19 13.69 -16.56
C ALA A 168 0.04 14.42 -17.27
N LEU A 169 -0.44 13.89 -18.40
CA LEU A 169 -1.61 14.45 -19.11
C LEU A 169 -2.89 14.35 -18.27
N ALA A 170 -3.08 13.25 -17.54
CA ALA A 170 -4.23 13.10 -16.65
C ALA A 170 -4.20 14.14 -15.51
N LEU A 171 -3.03 14.41 -14.93
CA LEU A 171 -2.89 15.49 -13.95
C LEU A 171 -3.18 16.87 -14.57
N LEU A 172 -2.64 17.15 -15.76
CA LEU A 172 -2.87 18.42 -16.46
C LEU A 172 -4.35 18.68 -16.76
N ASP A 173 -5.06 17.65 -17.20
CA ASP A 173 -6.50 17.73 -17.44
C ASP A 173 -7.27 18.08 -16.15
N ARG A 174 -6.90 17.51 -15.00
CA ARG A 174 -7.50 17.87 -13.72
C ARG A 174 -7.12 19.27 -13.25
N CYS A 175 -5.86 19.68 -13.46
CA CYS A 175 -5.46 21.06 -13.24
C CYS A 175 -6.35 22.01 -14.06
N HIS A 176 -6.59 21.69 -15.34
CA HIS A 176 -7.44 22.48 -16.22
C HIS A 176 -8.89 22.58 -15.71
N VAL A 177 -9.51 21.45 -15.36
CA VAL A 177 -10.89 21.42 -14.81
C VAL A 177 -11.00 22.22 -13.51
N ALA A 178 -9.95 22.21 -12.68
CA ALA A 178 -9.89 22.98 -11.44
C ALA A 178 -9.46 24.45 -11.63
N GLY A 179 -9.19 24.90 -12.86
CA GLY A 179 -8.73 26.27 -13.14
C GLY A 179 -7.28 26.56 -12.70
N VAL A 180 -6.46 25.52 -12.52
CA VAL A 180 -5.05 25.61 -12.12
C VAL A 180 -4.15 25.72 -13.36
N PRO A 181 -3.43 26.84 -13.54
CA PRO A 181 -2.49 26.99 -14.64
C PRO A 181 -1.25 26.10 -14.40
N ALA A 182 -1.02 25.14 -15.30
CA ALA A 182 0.08 24.18 -15.20
C ALA A 182 0.82 24.01 -16.53
N LEU A 183 2.14 23.76 -16.48
CA LEU A 183 2.98 23.51 -17.65
C LEU A 183 3.62 22.13 -17.60
N LEU A 184 3.71 21.47 -18.75
CA LEU A 184 4.38 20.18 -18.92
C LEU A 184 5.81 20.37 -19.41
N GLU A 185 6.79 19.89 -18.67
CA GLU A 185 8.19 19.84 -19.07
C GLU A 185 8.63 18.37 -19.23
N ARG A 186 9.35 18.06 -20.30
CA ARG A 186 10.03 16.76 -20.43
C ARG A 186 11.27 16.74 -19.55
N SER A 187 11.42 15.69 -18.74
CA SER A 187 12.56 15.54 -17.83
C SER A 187 13.90 15.48 -18.57
N ARG A 188 14.99 15.63 -17.82
CA ARG A 188 16.35 15.60 -18.37
C ARG A 188 16.72 14.23 -18.98
N SER A 189 16.24 13.13 -18.41
CA SER A 189 16.49 11.78 -18.94
C SER A 189 15.76 11.54 -20.25
N GLY A 190 14.66 12.26 -20.48
CA GLY A 190 13.78 12.07 -21.63
C GLY A 190 12.68 11.01 -21.41
N ASP A 191 12.80 10.24 -20.33
CA ASP A 191 11.88 9.15 -19.94
C ASP A 191 11.04 9.52 -18.70
N GLY A 192 10.74 10.81 -18.57
CA GLY A 192 9.90 11.37 -17.53
C GLY A 192 9.43 12.78 -17.88
N ALA A 193 8.63 13.38 -17.00
CA ALA A 193 8.15 14.74 -17.10
C ALA A 193 7.89 15.38 -15.75
N HIS A 194 7.95 16.71 -15.73
CA HIS A 194 7.52 17.51 -14.59
C HIS A 194 6.30 18.34 -14.97
N VAL A 195 5.28 18.34 -14.11
CA VAL A 195 4.14 19.25 -14.22
C VAL A 195 4.34 20.40 -13.24
N TRP A 196 4.49 21.63 -13.76
CA TRP A 196 4.82 22.83 -13.00
C TRP A 196 3.61 23.71 -12.77
N VAL A 197 3.43 24.19 -11.53
CA VAL A 197 2.44 25.20 -11.13
C VAL A 197 3.18 26.34 -10.43
N PHE A 198 2.83 27.59 -10.73
CA PHE A 198 3.52 28.79 -10.23
C PHE A 198 2.60 29.68 -9.39
N PHE A 199 3.17 30.34 -8.38
CA PHE A 199 2.45 31.21 -7.44
C PHE A 199 2.91 32.67 -7.54
N GLU A 200 1.99 33.61 -7.35
CA GLU A 200 2.29 35.06 -7.37
C GLU A 200 3.16 35.47 -6.18
N HIS A 201 2.82 34.94 -5.01
CA HIS A 201 3.49 35.16 -3.74
C HIS A 201 3.87 33.83 -3.08
N PRO A 202 4.85 33.80 -2.16
CA PRO A 202 5.16 32.59 -1.42
C PRO A 202 3.93 32.03 -0.69
N VAL A 203 3.58 30.78 -0.98
CA VAL A 203 2.48 30.04 -0.35
C VAL A 203 3.05 29.00 0.60
N ALA A 204 2.36 28.71 1.70
CA ALA A 204 2.76 27.62 2.60
C ALA A 204 2.91 26.30 1.84
N ALA A 205 4.03 25.60 2.03
CA ALA A 205 4.32 24.35 1.33
C ALA A 205 3.24 23.27 1.62
N THR A 206 2.66 23.31 2.82
CA THR A 206 1.50 22.49 3.22
C THR A 206 0.30 22.67 2.31
N ALA A 207 -0.11 23.92 2.04
CA ALA A 207 -1.27 24.23 1.22
C ALA A 207 -1.02 23.87 -0.25
N ALA A 208 0.15 24.21 -0.79
CA ALA A 208 0.53 23.86 -2.16
C ALA A 208 0.52 22.34 -2.38
N ARG A 209 1.12 21.57 -1.45
CA ARG A 209 1.12 20.10 -1.51
C ARG A 209 -0.28 19.53 -1.34
N ALA A 210 -1.11 20.06 -0.43
CA ALA A 210 -2.49 19.61 -0.25
C ALA A 210 -3.31 19.76 -1.54
N MET A 211 -3.19 20.90 -2.22
CA MET A 211 -3.79 21.14 -3.54
C MET A 211 -3.30 20.13 -4.58
N GLY A 212 -1.97 19.98 -4.73
CA GLY A 212 -1.39 19.03 -5.70
C GLY A 212 -1.82 17.58 -5.46
N MET A 213 -1.82 17.13 -4.21
CA MET A 213 -2.28 15.80 -3.82
C MET A 213 -3.78 15.59 -4.08
N GLY A 214 -4.58 16.64 -3.96
CA GLY A 214 -6.00 16.64 -4.30
C GLY A 214 -6.24 16.44 -5.79
N LEU A 215 -5.55 17.21 -6.63
CA LEU A 215 -5.63 17.12 -8.10
C LEU A 215 -5.12 15.77 -8.61
N LEU A 216 -4.00 15.28 -8.06
CA LEU A 216 -3.47 13.96 -8.38
C LEU A 216 -4.51 12.87 -8.16
N ARG A 217 -5.24 12.94 -7.04
CA ARG A 217 -6.30 11.98 -6.72
C ARG A 217 -7.47 12.06 -7.69
N GLN A 218 -7.90 13.26 -8.06
CA GLN A 218 -8.94 13.41 -9.08
C GLN A 218 -8.49 12.81 -10.42
N ALA A 219 -7.20 12.89 -10.76
CA ALA A 219 -6.65 12.34 -12.00
C ALA A 219 -6.69 10.80 -11.97
N MET A 220 -6.37 10.23 -10.81
CA MET A 220 -6.48 8.81 -10.53
C MET A 220 -7.93 8.32 -10.68
N THR A 221 -8.90 9.03 -10.08
CA THR A 221 -10.34 8.72 -10.22
C THR A 221 -10.81 8.77 -11.66
N ALA A 222 -10.45 9.82 -12.42
CA ALA A 222 -10.84 9.98 -13.82
C ALA A 222 -10.33 8.83 -14.71
N ARG A 223 -9.17 8.26 -14.38
CA ARG A 223 -8.60 7.11 -15.07
C ARG A 223 -9.09 5.74 -14.60
N GLY A 224 -9.82 5.66 -13.49
CA GLY A 224 -10.16 4.36 -12.90
C GLY A 224 -8.93 3.62 -12.34
N GLU A 225 -7.87 4.35 -12.00
CA GLU A 225 -6.62 3.81 -11.46
C GLU A 225 -6.39 4.32 -10.04
N LEU A 226 -5.71 3.51 -9.23
CA LEU A 226 -5.41 3.85 -7.82
C LEU A 226 -4.03 4.42 -7.59
N ASP A 227 -3.19 4.42 -8.60
CA ASP A 227 -1.89 5.06 -8.58
C ASP A 227 -1.56 5.52 -9.98
N LEU A 228 -0.86 6.64 -10.09
CA LEU A 228 -0.20 6.99 -11.34
C LEU A 228 1.17 6.34 -11.26
N ALA A 229 1.34 5.22 -11.97
CA ALA A 229 2.51 4.36 -11.83
C ALA A 229 3.85 5.08 -12.04
N SER A 230 3.83 6.20 -12.75
CA SER A 230 5.02 7.03 -12.97
C SER A 230 5.23 8.14 -11.93
N TYR A 231 4.28 8.45 -11.06
CA TYR A 231 4.44 9.53 -10.08
C TYR A 231 5.53 9.19 -9.04
N ASP A 232 6.57 10.03 -8.93
CA ASP A 232 7.61 9.90 -7.89
C ASP A 232 7.27 10.76 -6.66
N ARG A 233 7.25 12.09 -6.83
CA ARG A 233 7.04 13.04 -5.72
C ARG A 233 6.67 14.45 -6.18
N PHE A 234 6.19 15.25 -5.23
CA PHE A 234 6.12 16.71 -5.36
C PHE A 234 7.42 17.41 -4.95
N PHE A 235 7.67 18.57 -5.54
CA PHE A 235 8.70 19.53 -5.15
C PHE A 235 8.07 20.90 -4.87
N PRO A 236 8.22 21.46 -3.66
CA PRO A 236 8.89 20.88 -2.50
C PRO A 236 8.17 19.62 -1.99
N SER A 237 8.93 18.62 -1.53
CA SER A 237 8.36 17.37 -1.02
C SER A 237 8.06 17.41 0.49
N GLN A 238 8.37 18.54 1.15
CA GLN A 238 8.37 18.71 2.59
C GLN A 238 7.51 19.92 2.94
N ASP A 239 6.70 19.78 3.97
CA ASP A 239 5.89 20.87 4.52
C ASP A 239 6.71 21.87 5.32
N PHE A 240 7.74 21.36 6.01
CA PHE A 240 8.57 22.13 6.94
C PHE A 240 10.06 21.92 6.67
N MET A 241 10.83 22.99 6.83
CA MET A 241 12.28 23.01 6.68
C MET A 241 12.94 22.12 7.74
N PRO A 242 13.73 21.11 7.34
CA PRO A 242 14.49 20.29 8.28
C PRO A 242 15.65 21.07 8.90
N THR A 243 15.90 20.87 10.19
CA THR A 243 17.03 21.50 10.90
C THR A 243 18.36 21.14 10.23
N GLY A 244 19.08 22.15 9.73
CA GLY A 244 20.40 21.97 9.11
C GLY A 244 20.40 21.47 7.66
N SER A 245 19.27 21.50 6.95
CA SER A 245 19.18 21.13 5.52
C SER A 245 18.49 22.20 4.68
N PHE A 246 18.60 22.06 3.35
CA PHE A 246 18.08 23.00 2.36
C PHE A 246 16.76 22.55 1.71
N GLY A 247 16.25 21.39 2.11
CA GLY A 247 15.12 20.73 1.45
C GLY A 247 15.56 19.87 0.25
N ASN A 248 14.59 19.35 -0.49
CA ASN A 248 14.85 18.53 -1.68
C ASN A 248 15.14 19.39 -2.91
N LEU A 249 16.01 18.90 -3.79
CA LEU A 249 16.42 19.62 -4.99
C LEU A 249 15.63 19.15 -6.22
N ILE A 250 15.31 20.07 -7.12
CA ILE A 250 14.79 19.78 -8.45
C ILE A 250 15.70 20.43 -9.50
N ALA A 251 15.96 19.74 -10.62
CA ALA A 251 16.75 20.29 -11.71
C ALA A 251 16.00 21.45 -12.40
N LEU A 252 16.71 22.50 -12.80
CA LEU A 252 16.10 23.57 -13.58
C LEU A 252 15.84 23.13 -15.03
N PRO A 253 14.73 23.58 -15.64
CA PRO A 253 14.44 23.34 -17.05
C PRO A 253 15.26 24.26 -17.97
N LEU A 254 15.19 24.00 -19.27
CA LEU A 254 15.84 24.76 -20.35
C LEU A 254 17.38 24.77 -20.30
N GLN A 255 18.00 23.65 -19.94
CA GLN A 255 19.45 23.53 -19.98
C GLN A 255 19.93 23.48 -21.45
N GLY A 256 20.86 24.37 -21.81
CA GLY A 256 21.17 24.65 -23.23
C GLY A 256 21.64 23.46 -24.09
N GLU A 257 22.32 22.47 -23.52
CA GLU A 257 22.73 21.25 -24.22
C GLU A 257 21.55 20.28 -24.35
N ARG A 258 20.78 20.09 -23.28
CA ARG A 258 19.64 19.15 -23.23
C ARG A 258 18.48 19.61 -24.10
N VAL A 259 18.25 20.91 -24.20
CA VAL A 259 17.26 21.51 -25.10
C VAL A 259 17.53 21.11 -26.56
N ARG A 260 18.80 21.03 -26.98
CA ARG A 260 19.17 20.59 -28.35
C ARG A 260 18.81 19.13 -28.62
N HIS A 261 18.73 18.32 -27.56
CA HIS A 261 18.31 16.92 -27.61
C HIS A 261 16.81 16.73 -27.28
N GLY A 262 16.04 17.82 -27.19
CA GLY A 262 14.60 17.75 -26.92
C GLY A 262 14.25 17.31 -25.48
N ALA A 263 15.16 17.52 -24.53
CA ALA A 263 14.97 17.28 -23.10
C ALA A 263 15.02 18.60 -22.31
N THR A 264 14.43 18.65 -21.13
CA THR A 264 14.26 19.89 -20.32
C THR A 264 13.50 20.99 -21.06
N VAL A 265 12.56 20.61 -21.92
CA VAL A 265 11.74 21.51 -22.74
C VAL A 265 10.27 21.38 -22.38
N PHE A 266 9.53 22.48 -22.47
CA PHE A 266 8.09 22.51 -22.31
C PHE A 266 7.40 21.95 -23.55
N LEU A 267 6.46 21.04 -23.32
CA LEU A 267 5.70 20.32 -24.34
C LEU A 267 4.30 20.90 -24.49
N ASP A 268 3.78 20.86 -25.72
CA ASP A 268 2.36 21.04 -26.00
C ASP A 268 1.61 19.76 -25.58
N PRO A 269 0.67 19.83 -24.61
CA PRO A 269 -0.13 18.67 -24.19
C PRO A 269 -0.96 18.05 -25.32
N ALA A 270 -1.25 18.78 -26.41
CA ALA A 270 -1.99 18.28 -27.56
C ALA A 270 -1.13 17.37 -28.45
N SER A 271 0.08 17.82 -28.78
CA SER A 271 0.94 17.13 -29.75
C SER A 271 2.09 16.38 -29.11
N MET A 272 2.33 16.55 -27.80
CA MET A 272 3.51 16.08 -27.06
C MET A 272 4.84 16.48 -27.71
N LYS A 273 4.85 17.61 -28.43
CA LYS A 273 6.03 18.18 -29.08
C LYS A 273 6.48 19.41 -28.32
N PRO A 274 7.79 19.75 -28.35
CA PRO A 274 8.28 20.98 -27.75
C PRO A 274 7.59 22.20 -28.37
N TRP A 275 7.20 23.16 -27.53
CA TRP A 275 6.69 24.44 -28.03
C TRP A 275 7.72 25.17 -28.91
N PRO A 276 7.30 25.81 -30.01
CA PRO A 276 8.21 26.55 -30.89
C PRO A 276 8.97 27.67 -30.17
N ASP A 277 8.28 28.41 -29.30
CA ASP A 277 8.88 29.43 -28.43
C ASP A 277 8.64 29.08 -26.95
N GLN A 278 9.68 28.56 -26.31
CA GLN A 278 9.68 28.19 -24.90
C GLN A 278 9.48 29.40 -23.97
N TRP A 279 9.96 30.58 -24.36
CA TRP A 279 9.90 31.80 -23.55
C TRP A 279 8.51 32.43 -23.60
N ALA A 280 7.85 32.39 -24.77
CA ALA A 280 6.48 32.86 -24.92
C ALA A 280 5.51 32.07 -24.01
N VAL A 281 5.67 30.75 -23.94
CA VAL A 281 4.85 29.88 -23.07
C VAL A 281 5.09 30.19 -21.59
N LEU A 282 6.34 30.36 -21.18
CA LEU A 282 6.68 30.77 -19.82
C LEU A 282 6.15 32.16 -19.48
N SER A 283 6.16 33.10 -20.45
CA SER A 283 5.63 34.45 -20.24
C SER A 283 4.11 34.47 -20.16
N GLY A 284 3.43 33.53 -20.82
CA GLY A 284 1.96 33.44 -20.89
C GLY A 284 1.33 32.67 -19.72
N VAL A 285 2.12 31.99 -18.88
CA VAL A 285 1.56 31.21 -17.77
C VAL A 285 1.04 32.12 -16.66
N SER A 286 -0.25 31.99 -16.34
CA SER A 286 -0.84 32.66 -15.17
C SER A 286 -0.29 32.04 -13.88
N ARG A 287 -0.24 32.84 -12.82
CA ARG A 287 0.21 32.40 -11.49
C ARG A 287 -0.99 32.37 -10.56
N MET A 288 -1.02 31.41 -9.65
CA MET A 288 -2.11 31.36 -8.66
C MET A 288 -1.80 32.31 -7.49
N SER A 289 -2.86 32.96 -6.99
CA SER A 289 -2.79 33.71 -5.74
C SER A 289 -2.79 32.77 -4.52
N CYS A 290 -2.30 33.25 -3.38
CA CYS A 290 -2.25 32.47 -2.14
C CYS A 290 -3.66 31.99 -1.71
N ASP A 291 -4.64 32.88 -1.78
CA ASP A 291 -6.03 32.58 -1.39
C ASP A 291 -6.66 31.52 -2.28
N ALA A 292 -6.38 31.56 -3.59
CA ALA A 292 -6.88 30.55 -4.52
C ALA A 292 -6.31 29.15 -4.23
N VAL A 293 -5.01 29.07 -3.88
CA VAL A 293 -4.37 27.79 -3.52
C VAL A 293 -4.97 27.22 -2.24
N VAL A 294 -5.17 28.04 -1.20
CA VAL A 294 -5.74 27.60 0.08
C VAL A 294 -7.20 27.17 -0.09
N ALA A 295 -8.02 27.96 -0.79
CA ALA A 295 -9.42 27.63 -1.05
C ALA A 295 -9.57 26.33 -1.84
N LEU A 296 -8.72 26.11 -2.85
CA LEU A 296 -8.73 24.88 -3.63
C LEU A 296 -8.25 23.69 -2.80
N ALA A 297 -7.18 23.85 -2.01
CA ALA A 297 -6.69 22.80 -1.10
C ALA A 297 -7.77 22.37 -0.09
N ASP A 298 -8.56 23.32 0.42
CA ASP A 298 -9.65 23.04 1.36
C ASP A 298 -10.83 22.31 0.70
N THR A 299 -11.15 22.66 -0.54
CA THR A 299 -12.17 21.98 -1.35
C THR A 299 -11.76 20.55 -1.72
N LEU A 300 -10.45 20.33 -1.96
CA LEU A 300 -9.88 19.04 -2.35
C LEU A 300 -9.42 18.17 -1.16
N ARG A 301 -9.85 18.49 0.07
CA ARG A 301 -9.41 17.80 1.28
C ARG A 301 -9.63 16.29 1.22
N PRO A 302 -8.79 15.49 1.89
CA PRO A 302 -8.79 14.05 1.69
C PRO A 302 -10.07 13.36 2.12
N VAL A 303 -10.73 12.68 1.18
CA VAL A 303 -11.49 11.47 1.47
C VAL A 303 -10.50 10.41 1.94
N THR A 304 -10.69 9.86 3.14
CA THR A 304 -9.84 8.80 3.71
C THR A 304 -9.84 7.57 2.78
N ALA A 305 -8.93 6.61 2.94
CA ALA A 305 -9.01 5.32 2.25
C ALA A 305 -9.49 4.24 3.23
N GLY A 306 -10.31 3.30 2.78
CA GLY A 306 -10.79 2.17 3.60
C GLY A 306 -12.31 2.03 3.64
N PRO A 307 -12.83 1.07 4.43
CA PRO A 307 -14.24 0.68 4.43
C PRO A 307 -15.20 1.68 5.10
N GLY A 308 -14.71 2.74 5.76
CA GLY A 308 -15.54 3.72 6.49
C GLY A 308 -15.89 4.99 5.70
N LEU A 309 -15.97 4.93 4.37
CA LEU A 309 -16.06 6.12 3.52
C LEU A 309 -17.48 6.44 3.08
N SER A 310 -17.83 7.73 3.11
CA SER A 310 -18.91 8.28 2.30
C SER A 310 -18.46 8.28 0.85
N LEU A 311 -18.72 7.18 0.14
CA LEU A 311 -18.28 6.94 -1.24
C LEU A 311 -19.19 7.59 -2.30
N ALA A 312 -20.24 8.29 -1.85
CA ALA A 312 -21.20 8.96 -2.73
C ALA A 312 -20.53 9.93 -3.71
N ASP A 313 -19.47 10.63 -3.27
CA ASP A 313 -18.79 11.64 -4.08
C ASP A 313 -17.89 11.04 -5.17
N MET A 314 -17.41 9.80 -5.00
CA MET A 314 -16.55 9.12 -5.99
C MET A 314 -17.35 8.32 -7.02
N ALA A 315 -18.52 7.80 -6.65
CA ALA A 315 -19.38 7.04 -7.57
C ALA A 315 -20.16 7.94 -8.54
N CYS A 316 -20.50 9.17 -8.11
CA CYS A 316 -21.29 10.14 -8.86
C CYS A 316 -20.40 11.23 -9.47
N SER A 317 -19.52 10.87 -10.41
CA SER A 317 -18.84 11.88 -11.25
C SER A 317 -19.63 12.16 -12.53
N ASP A 318 -19.46 13.36 -13.12
CA ASP A 318 -19.93 13.69 -14.47
C ASP A 318 -19.35 12.72 -15.52
N GLY A 319 -20.07 11.64 -15.81
CA GLY A 319 -19.60 10.54 -16.65
C GLY A 319 -20.73 9.64 -17.16
N PRO A 320 -20.42 8.65 -18.02
CA PRO A 320 -21.41 7.71 -18.52
C PRO A 320 -22.06 6.95 -17.36
N LYS A 321 -23.39 6.80 -17.40
CA LYS A 321 -24.11 6.06 -16.36
C LYS A 321 -23.72 4.57 -16.39
N PRO A 322 -23.55 3.92 -15.23
CA PRO A 322 -23.33 2.48 -15.17
C PRO A 322 -24.55 1.70 -15.70
N PRO A 323 -24.36 0.43 -16.10
CA PRO A 323 -25.46 -0.45 -16.51
C PRO A 323 -26.39 -0.72 -15.32
N ALA A 324 -27.71 -0.80 -15.59
CA ALA A 324 -28.71 -0.99 -14.53
C ALA A 324 -28.47 -2.23 -13.66
N VAL A 325 -27.84 -3.27 -14.23
CA VAL A 325 -27.45 -4.48 -13.51
C VAL A 325 -25.97 -4.74 -13.77
N ILE A 326 -25.22 -4.97 -12.70
CA ILE A 326 -23.81 -5.35 -12.73
C ILE A 326 -23.70 -6.81 -12.30
N GLU A 327 -23.21 -7.66 -13.21
CA GLU A 327 -22.97 -9.07 -12.94
C GLU A 327 -21.79 -9.25 -11.97
N ALA A 328 -22.01 -10.06 -10.93
CA ALA A 328 -21.02 -10.42 -9.93
C ALA A 328 -21.02 -11.92 -9.63
N GLN A 329 -19.86 -12.44 -9.24
CA GLN A 329 -19.66 -13.82 -8.81
C GLN A 329 -18.97 -13.85 -7.46
N LEU A 330 -19.54 -14.59 -6.51
CA LEU A 330 -18.97 -14.77 -5.18
C LEU A 330 -18.28 -16.13 -5.09
N GLY A 331 -16.95 -16.11 -4.93
CA GLY A 331 -16.12 -17.29 -4.69
C GLY A 331 -15.17 -17.03 -3.52
N ALA A 332 -13.86 -17.24 -3.74
CA ALA A 332 -12.84 -16.81 -2.78
C ALA A 332 -12.79 -15.27 -2.62
N MET A 333 -13.13 -14.57 -3.69
CA MET A 333 -13.25 -13.11 -3.79
C MET A 333 -14.61 -12.77 -4.44
N LEU A 334 -15.09 -11.54 -4.23
CA LEU A 334 -16.22 -10.98 -4.95
C LEU A 334 -15.72 -10.45 -6.30
N SER A 335 -16.15 -11.04 -7.41
CA SER A 335 -15.69 -10.69 -8.75
C SER A 335 -16.79 -9.94 -9.49
N LEU A 336 -16.53 -8.71 -9.95
CA LEU A 336 -17.48 -7.89 -10.70
C LEU A 336 -17.07 -7.78 -12.16
N ARG A 337 -18.04 -7.88 -13.07
CA ARG A 337 -17.78 -7.77 -14.50
C ARG A 337 -17.39 -6.34 -14.85
N ARG A 338 -16.25 -6.17 -15.50
CA ARG A 338 -15.65 -4.87 -15.83
C ARG A 338 -16.34 -4.18 -17.01
N ALA A 339 -16.91 -4.96 -17.93
CA ALA A 339 -17.55 -4.43 -19.12
C ALA A 339 -18.69 -3.47 -18.76
N GLY A 340 -18.64 -2.24 -19.26
CA GLY A 340 -19.65 -1.21 -19.02
C GLY A 340 -19.51 -0.43 -17.71
N LEU A 341 -18.55 -0.76 -16.83
CA LEU A 341 -18.34 0.00 -15.61
C LEU A 341 -17.71 1.38 -15.91
N PRO A 342 -18.29 2.49 -15.43
CA PRO A 342 -17.68 3.80 -15.55
C PRO A 342 -16.35 3.89 -14.78
N PRO A 343 -15.36 4.67 -15.25
CA PRO A 343 -14.07 4.81 -14.57
C PRO A 343 -14.17 5.23 -13.10
N ALA A 344 -15.14 6.09 -12.78
CA ALA A 344 -15.38 6.57 -11.42
C ALA A 344 -15.85 5.44 -10.47
N LEU A 345 -16.76 4.58 -10.93
CA LEU A 345 -17.19 3.40 -10.18
C LEU A 345 -16.03 2.39 -10.02
N VAL A 346 -15.24 2.18 -11.07
CA VAL A 346 -14.03 1.34 -10.99
C VAL A 346 -13.04 1.89 -9.96
N ALA A 347 -12.78 3.20 -9.96
CA ALA A 347 -11.92 3.84 -8.97
C ALA A 347 -12.47 3.65 -7.54
N GLY A 348 -13.78 3.85 -7.34
CA GLY A 348 -14.44 3.64 -6.05
C GLY A 348 -14.31 2.20 -5.54
N LEU A 349 -14.54 1.20 -6.40
CA LEU A 349 -14.38 -0.22 -6.08
C LEU A 349 -12.93 -0.56 -5.70
N LYS A 350 -11.97 -0.06 -6.47
CA LYS A 350 -10.56 -0.27 -6.19
C LYS A 350 -10.14 0.41 -4.88
N HIS A 351 -10.69 1.59 -4.58
CA HIS A 351 -10.38 2.36 -3.37
C HIS A 351 -10.92 1.68 -2.11
N LEU A 352 -12.15 1.14 -2.19
CA LEU A 352 -12.72 0.27 -1.16
C LEU A 352 -11.82 -0.94 -0.85
N ALA A 353 -11.23 -1.53 -1.87
CA ALA A 353 -10.34 -2.68 -1.76
C ALA A 353 -8.86 -2.31 -1.61
N SER A 354 -8.56 -1.12 -1.09
CA SER A 354 -7.20 -0.66 -0.86
C SER A 354 -7.03 -0.05 0.53
N LEU A 355 -5.85 -0.29 1.10
CA LEU A 355 -5.49 0.25 2.42
C LEU A 355 -4.36 1.26 2.25
N ALA A 356 -4.37 2.31 3.06
CA ALA A 356 -3.23 3.22 3.17
C ALA A 356 -1.98 2.41 3.57
N ASN A 357 -0.86 2.55 2.85
CA ASN A 357 0.38 1.87 3.19
C ASN A 357 1.13 2.66 4.28
N PRO A 358 1.19 2.19 5.54
CA PRO A 358 1.80 2.98 6.61
C PRO A 358 3.31 3.14 6.40
N GLU A 359 3.97 2.21 5.72
CA GLU A 359 5.38 2.32 5.33
C GLU A 359 5.62 3.49 4.37
N PHE A 360 4.73 3.74 3.41
CA PHE A 360 4.83 4.89 2.51
C PHE A 360 4.75 6.20 3.29
N TYR A 361 3.73 6.33 4.15
CA TYR A 361 3.54 7.54 4.94
C TYR A 361 4.67 7.75 5.95
N GLU A 362 5.22 6.65 6.49
CA GLU A 362 6.38 6.70 7.35
C GLU A 362 7.66 7.10 6.60
N LYS A 363 7.94 6.54 5.41
CA LYS A 363 9.05 6.97 4.54
C LYS A 363 8.90 8.42 4.13
N GLN A 364 7.69 8.85 3.78
CA GLN A 364 7.39 10.24 3.46
C GLN A 364 7.64 11.16 4.67
N ARG A 365 7.18 10.77 5.87
CA ARG A 365 7.43 11.49 7.13
C ARG A 365 8.93 11.57 7.46
N MET A 366 9.66 10.49 7.23
CA MET A 366 11.11 10.38 7.41
C MET A 366 11.92 10.99 6.26
N ARG A 367 11.27 11.44 5.18
CA ARG A 367 11.89 12.08 4.00
C ARG A 367 12.79 11.12 3.19
N PHE A 368 12.50 9.82 3.21
CA PHE A 368 13.14 8.82 2.36
C PHE A 368 12.44 8.70 1.00
N SER A 369 13.15 8.13 0.01
CA SER A 369 12.57 7.86 -1.31
C SER A 369 11.38 6.89 -1.20
N THR A 370 10.32 7.20 -1.95
CA THR A 370 9.08 6.41 -2.05
C THR A 370 8.96 5.62 -3.34
N TRP A 371 9.99 5.65 -4.20
CA TRP A 371 10.01 5.06 -5.55
C TRP A 371 9.51 3.59 -5.61
N ASP A 372 9.87 2.79 -4.60
CA ASP A 372 9.50 1.36 -4.54
C ASP A 372 8.55 1.06 -3.36
N THR A 373 7.78 2.07 -2.91
CA THR A 373 6.84 1.89 -1.81
C THR A 373 5.50 2.46 -2.23
N PRO A 374 4.53 1.62 -2.61
CA PRO A 374 3.25 2.11 -3.09
C PRO A 374 2.51 2.82 -1.97
N ARG A 375 1.78 3.90 -2.31
CA ARG A 375 1.00 4.66 -1.33
C ARG A 375 -0.18 3.86 -0.77
N PHE A 376 -0.72 2.96 -1.57
CA PHE A 376 -1.83 2.08 -1.20
C PHE A 376 -1.43 0.62 -1.36
N ILE A 377 -1.79 -0.20 -0.37
CA ILE A 377 -1.73 -1.64 -0.48
C ILE A 377 -2.97 -2.10 -1.23
N ARG A 378 -2.75 -2.66 -2.42
CA ARG A 378 -3.80 -3.20 -3.28
C ARG A 378 -4.27 -4.54 -2.71
N CYS A 379 -5.52 -4.62 -2.26
CA CYS A 379 -6.14 -5.87 -1.82
C CYS A 379 -7.10 -6.48 -2.85
N TYR A 380 -7.17 -5.90 -4.05
CA TYR A 380 -7.92 -6.41 -5.20
C TYR A 380 -7.00 -6.97 -6.29
N ARG A 381 -7.60 -7.73 -7.21
CA ARG A 381 -6.99 -8.12 -8.48
C ARG A 381 -7.89 -7.68 -9.63
N GLU A 382 -7.33 -7.56 -10.81
CA GLU A 382 -8.08 -7.29 -12.03
C GLU A 382 -7.52 -8.15 -13.15
N ASP A 383 -8.42 -8.65 -13.99
CA ASP A 383 -8.10 -9.23 -15.28
C ASP A 383 -8.84 -8.47 -16.40
N LEU A 384 -8.91 -9.03 -17.60
CA LEU A 384 -9.55 -8.39 -18.74
C LEU A 384 -11.07 -8.30 -18.58
N GLU A 385 -11.69 -9.22 -17.84
CA GLU A 385 -13.14 -9.36 -17.73
C GLU A 385 -13.67 -8.98 -16.33
N TRP A 386 -12.90 -9.23 -15.27
CA TRP A 386 -13.33 -9.14 -13.89
C TRP A 386 -12.44 -8.24 -13.02
N ILE A 387 -13.05 -7.59 -12.05
CA ILE A 387 -12.39 -6.97 -10.89
C ILE A 387 -12.70 -7.82 -9.67
N HIS A 388 -11.67 -8.38 -9.03
CA HIS A 388 -11.78 -9.23 -7.86
C HIS A 388 -11.50 -8.45 -6.58
N LEU A 389 -12.52 -8.29 -5.75
CA LEU A 389 -12.50 -7.57 -4.48
C LEU A 389 -12.56 -8.56 -3.29
N PRO A 390 -11.97 -8.24 -2.14
CA PRO A 390 -12.10 -9.06 -0.94
C PRO A 390 -13.57 -9.31 -0.54
N ARG A 391 -13.88 -10.55 -0.15
CA ARG A 391 -15.24 -10.96 0.24
C ARG A 391 -15.81 -10.18 1.43
N GLY A 392 -14.97 -9.64 2.31
CA GLY A 392 -15.41 -8.79 3.42
C GLY A 392 -16.03 -7.46 2.97
N LEU A 393 -15.90 -7.08 1.70
CA LEU A 393 -16.43 -5.83 1.16
C LEU A 393 -17.81 -5.95 0.51
N ILE A 394 -18.45 -7.13 0.50
CA ILE A 394 -19.73 -7.34 -0.20
C ILE A 394 -20.75 -6.25 0.13
N SER A 395 -20.99 -5.95 1.41
CA SER A 395 -21.95 -4.92 1.81
C SER A 395 -21.58 -3.52 1.29
N HIS A 396 -20.32 -3.12 1.40
CA HIS A 396 -19.84 -1.81 0.94
C HIS A 396 -19.88 -1.69 -0.59
N VAL A 397 -19.61 -2.79 -1.30
CA VAL A 397 -19.68 -2.83 -2.77
C VAL A 397 -21.12 -2.73 -3.25
N THR A 398 -22.04 -3.44 -2.61
CA THR A 398 -23.49 -3.32 -2.90
C THR A 398 -23.96 -1.88 -2.67
N GLU A 399 -23.62 -1.28 -1.53
CA GLU A 399 -23.98 0.12 -1.23
C GLU A 399 -23.40 1.11 -2.25
N LEU A 400 -22.15 0.92 -2.67
CA LEU A 400 -21.51 1.75 -3.69
C LEU A 400 -22.23 1.64 -5.04
N VAL A 401 -22.56 0.42 -5.44
CA VAL A 401 -23.26 0.12 -6.70
C VAL A 401 -24.67 0.70 -6.69
N ASP A 402 -25.39 0.56 -5.58
CA ASP A 402 -26.73 1.13 -5.38
C ASP A 402 -26.70 2.66 -5.43
N THR A 403 -25.69 3.29 -4.80
CA THR A 403 -25.49 4.74 -4.83
C THR A 403 -25.19 5.25 -6.24
N ALA A 404 -24.50 4.45 -7.06
CA ALA A 404 -24.25 4.75 -8.47
C ALA A 404 -25.50 4.56 -9.37
N GLY A 405 -26.63 4.12 -8.80
CA GLY A 405 -27.88 3.91 -9.52
C GLY A 405 -27.95 2.57 -10.27
N SER A 406 -27.17 1.57 -9.85
CA SER A 406 -27.14 0.22 -10.43
C SER A 406 -27.47 -0.82 -9.37
N ARG A 407 -27.84 -2.02 -9.79
CA ARG A 407 -28.05 -3.16 -8.89
C ARG A 407 -26.96 -4.20 -9.10
N LEU A 408 -26.44 -4.76 -8.02
CA LEU A 408 -25.50 -5.87 -8.05
C LEU A 408 -26.26 -7.21 -8.14
N ASP A 409 -25.97 -8.03 -9.15
CA ASP A 409 -26.51 -9.38 -9.30
C ASP A 409 -25.43 -10.43 -9.01
N ILE A 410 -25.51 -11.05 -7.83
CA ILE A 410 -24.45 -11.94 -7.31
C ILE A 410 -24.83 -13.41 -7.54
N THR A 411 -24.06 -14.10 -8.37
CA THR A 411 -24.07 -15.56 -8.43
C THR A 411 -23.10 -16.15 -7.41
N ASP A 412 -23.60 -16.84 -6.39
CA ASP A 412 -22.76 -17.54 -5.43
C ASP A 412 -22.20 -18.84 -6.03
N ARG A 413 -20.87 -18.95 -6.09
CA ARG A 413 -20.13 -20.11 -6.61
C ARG A 413 -19.38 -20.88 -5.52
N ARG A 414 -19.58 -20.51 -4.25
CA ARG A 414 -18.99 -21.22 -3.11
C ARG A 414 -19.70 -22.56 -2.96
N ALA A 415 -18.95 -23.58 -2.55
CA ALA A 415 -19.53 -24.90 -2.35
C ALA A 415 -20.43 -24.92 -1.10
N ASP A 416 -21.57 -25.58 -1.23
CA ASP A 416 -22.35 -26.03 -0.07
C ASP A 416 -21.82 -27.40 0.38
N HIS A 417 -21.90 -27.66 1.69
CA HIS A 417 -21.49 -28.93 2.27
C HIS A 417 -22.62 -29.56 3.07
N ASP A 418 -22.64 -30.88 3.07
CA ASP A 418 -23.52 -31.66 3.94
C ASP A 418 -23.21 -31.38 5.41
N SER A 419 -24.23 -31.55 6.24
CA SER A 419 -24.09 -31.41 7.69
C SER A 419 -23.05 -32.40 8.24
N ALA A 420 -22.07 -31.88 8.98
CA ALA A 420 -20.99 -32.65 9.59
C ALA A 420 -21.41 -33.39 10.88
N GLY A 421 -22.64 -33.18 11.38
CA GLY A 421 -23.16 -33.89 12.55
C GLY A 421 -22.45 -33.57 13.87
N LEU A 422 -21.87 -32.37 13.98
CA LEU A 422 -21.08 -31.92 15.13
C LEU A 422 -22.00 -31.52 16.29
N ARG A 423 -21.66 -31.81 17.54
CA ARG A 423 -22.48 -31.39 18.69
C ARG A 423 -21.62 -30.73 19.74
N PHE A 424 -22.09 -29.62 20.30
CA PHE A 424 -21.38 -28.98 21.39
C PHE A 424 -21.61 -29.74 22.70
N ALA A 425 -20.53 -30.26 23.30
CA ALA A 425 -20.51 -31.00 24.54
C ALA A 425 -20.01 -30.09 25.69
N GLY A 426 -20.84 -29.12 26.06
CA GLY A 426 -20.55 -28.20 27.16
C GLY A 426 -21.66 -27.18 27.40
N THR A 427 -21.48 -26.37 28.45
CA THR A 427 -22.37 -25.24 28.76
C THR A 427 -21.59 -23.94 28.55
N LEU A 428 -22.12 -23.05 27.71
CA LEU A 428 -21.53 -21.73 27.48
C LEU A 428 -21.79 -20.80 28.66
N GLN A 429 -20.79 -19.99 29.01
CA GLN A 429 -20.98 -18.86 29.90
C GLN A 429 -21.79 -17.75 29.20
N PRO A 430 -22.46 -16.84 29.93
CA PRO A 430 -23.31 -15.81 29.33
C PRO A 430 -22.62 -14.97 28.24
N HIS A 431 -21.38 -14.53 28.47
CA HIS A 431 -20.62 -13.76 27.46
C HIS A 431 -20.24 -14.62 26.25
N GLN A 432 -20.03 -15.93 26.43
CA GLN A 432 -19.75 -16.85 25.32
C GLN A 432 -21.00 -17.11 24.49
N GLN A 433 -22.18 -17.19 25.12
CA GLN A 433 -23.47 -17.30 24.43
C GLN A 433 -23.76 -16.02 23.63
N GLN A 434 -23.57 -14.84 24.23
CA GLN A 434 -23.70 -13.56 23.52
C GLN A 434 -22.76 -13.48 22.30
N ALA A 435 -21.53 -13.98 22.44
CA ALA A 435 -20.58 -14.03 21.32
C ALA A 435 -21.04 -14.98 20.20
N LEU A 436 -21.61 -16.14 20.54
CA LEU A 436 -22.20 -17.08 19.58
C LEU A 436 -23.38 -16.44 18.85
N ASP A 437 -24.35 -15.89 19.58
CA ASP A 437 -25.56 -15.29 19.02
C ASP A 437 -25.22 -14.11 18.07
N ALA A 438 -24.19 -13.33 18.39
CA ALA A 438 -23.74 -12.22 17.57
C ALA A 438 -23.10 -12.62 16.23
N VAL A 439 -22.63 -13.87 16.08
CA VAL A 439 -21.94 -14.34 14.87
C VAL A 439 -22.70 -15.43 14.11
N ALA A 440 -23.65 -16.11 14.75
CA ALA A 440 -24.36 -17.28 14.23
C ALA A 440 -24.98 -17.07 12.84
N ASP A 441 -25.57 -15.89 12.61
CA ASP A 441 -26.29 -15.60 11.36
C ASP A 441 -25.40 -15.04 10.25
N PHE A 442 -24.10 -14.85 10.50
CA PHE A 442 -23.18 -14.23 9.55
C PHE A 442 -22.23 -15.25 8.92
N ASP A 443 -22.01 -15.12 7.61
CA ASP A 443 -20.96 -15.88 6.91
C ASP A 443 -19.56 -15.43 7.36
N LEU A 444 -19.40 -14.12 7.63
CA LEU A 444 -18.11 -13.51 7.95
C LEU A 444 -18.21 -12.76 9.29
N ALA A 445 -17.42 -13.16 10.27
CA ALA A 445 -17.37 -12.51 11.57
C ALA A 445 -15.98 -12.54 12.22
N VAL A 446 -15.70 -11.49 13.01
CA VAL A 446 -14.56 -11.46 13.94
C VAL A 446 -15.06 -11.32 15.37
N ILE A 447 -14.53 -12.16 16.26
CA ILE A 447 -14.71 -12.08 17.71
C ILE A 447 -13.42 -11.56 18.34
N VAL A 448 -13.54 -10.44 19.05
CA VAL A 448 -12.46 -9.86 19.85
C VAL A 448 -12.70 -10.22 21.31
N ALA A 449 -11.80 -10.99 21.92
CA ALA A 449 -11.91 -11.29 23.34
C ALA A 449 -10.53 -11.50 24.00
N PRO A 450 -10.33 -11.00 25.23
CA PRO A 450 -9.05 -11.08 25.91
C PRO A 450 -8.65 -12.53 26.21
N PRO A 451 -7.37 -12.79 26.49
CA PRO A 451 -6.93 -14.10 26.96
C PRO A 451 -7.71 -14.54 28.20
N GLY A 452 -8.17 -15.78 28.24
CA GLY A 452 -8.96 -16.33 29.34
C GLY A 452 -10.48 -16.17 29.21
N ALA A 453 -11.00 -15.42 28.23
CA ALA A 453 -12.44 -15.31 27.97
C ALA A 453 -13.08 -16.61 27.43
N GLY A 454 -12.26 -17.58 27.01
CA GLY A 454 -12.71 -18.84 26.43
C GLY A 454 -12.95 -18.79 24.91
N LYS A 455 -12.17 -18.00 24.15
CA LYS A 455 -12.26 -17.89 22.68
C LYS A 455 -12.41 -19.25 21.98
N THR A 456 -11.59 -20.22 22.35
CA THR A 456 -11.61 -21.57 21.76
C THR A 456 -12.92 -22.30 22.06
N VAL A 457 -13.51 -22.12 23.24
CA VAL A 457 -14.80 -22.74 23.63
C VAL A 457 -15.93 -22.12 22.82
N THR A 458 -15.99 -20.78 22.73
CA THR A 458 -16.94 -20.07 21.87
C THR A 458 -16.82 -20.52 20.42
N ALA A 459 -15.60 -20.65 19.90
CA ALA A 459 -15.37 -21.13 18.54
C ALA A 459 -15.85 -22.57 18.32
N CYS A 460 -15.66 -23.48 19.28
CA CYS A 460 -16.23 -24.82 19.21
C CYS A 460 -17.76 -24.78 19.15
N ALA A 461 -18.41 -23.89 19.90
CA ALA A 461 -19.86 -23.72 19.81
C ALA A 461 -20.31 -23.16 18.45
N VAL A 462 -19.55 -22.24 17.85
CA VAL A 462 -19.81 -21.74 16.48
C VAL A 462 -19.65 -22.87 15.44
N ILE A 463 -18.62 -23.70 15.57
CA ILE A 463 -18.41 -24.88 14.73
C ILE A 463 -19.61 -25.84 14.81
N ALA A 464 -20.05 -26.14 16.03
CA ALA A 464 -21.23 -26.97 16.26
C ALA A 464 -22.51 -26.31 15.74
N HIS A 465 -22.66 -24.99 15.84
CA HIS A 465 -23.82 -24.28 15.32
C HIS A 465 -23.93 -24.41 13.80
N HIS A 466 -22.83 -24.19 13.06
CA HIS A 466 -22.86 -24.23 11.60
C HIS A 466 -22.94 -25.63 11.00
N GLN A 467 -22.51 -26.67 11.72
CA GLN A 467 -22.55 -28.06 11.23
C GLN A 467 -21.76 -28.25 9.91
N GLN A 468 -20.70 -27.49 9.69
CA GLN A 468 -19.91 -27.56 8.46
C GLN A 468 -18.56 -28.25 8.69
N PRO A 469 -18.02 -28.97 7.69
CA PRO A 469 -16.62 -29.37 7.72
C PRO A 469 -15.74 -28.14 7.94
N THR A 470 -14.86 -28.20 8.95
CA THR A 470 -14.18 -27.01 9.48
C THR A 470 -12.67 -27.12 9.39
N LEU A 471 -12.02 -26.04 8.96
CA LEU A 471 -10.57 -25.88 9.04
C LEU A 471 -10.20 -24.80 10.06
N VAL A 472 -9.45 -25.18 11.10
CA VAL A 472 -8.91 -24.24 12.09
C VAL A 472 -7.47 -23.89 11.73
N LEU A 473 -7.19 -22.61 11.48
CA LEU A 473 -5.87 -22.07 11.19
C LEU A 473 -5.23 -21.53 12.47
N VAL A 474 -4.01 -21.98 12.74
CA VAL A 474 -3.19 -21.52 13.87
C VAL A 474 -1.80 -21.09 13.40
N ASP A 475 -1.15 -20.21 14.17
CA ASP A 475 0.19 -19.69 13.87
C ASP A 475 1.32 -20.47 14.57
N ARG A 476 1.03 -21.25 15.61
CA ARG A 476 2.05 -21.90 16.46
C ARG A 476 1.72 -23.35 16.78
N ARG A 477 2.75 -24.19 16.85
CA ARG A 477 2.62 -25.64 17.13
C ARG A 477 1.94 -25.95 18.48
N PRO A 478 2.22 -25.25 19.59
CA PRO A 478 1.50 -25.48 20.84
C PRO A 478 -0.01 -25.22 20.72
N LEU A 479 -0.41 -24.19 19.96
CA LEU A 479 -1.83 -23.90 19.72
C LEU A 479 -2.50 -25.03 18.94
N LEU A 480 -1.81 -25.65 17.99
CA LEU A 480 -2.32 -26.81 17.28
C LEU A 480 -2.71 -27.94 18.24
N ALA A 481 -1.81 -28.31 19.15
CA ALA A 481 -2.08 -29.37 20.13
C ALA A 481 -3.23 -28.99 21.07
N GLN A 482 -3.25 -27.73 21.54
CA GLN A 482 -4.32 -27.19 22.38
C GLN A 482 -5.68 -27.24 21.66
N TRP A 483 -5.74 -26.84 20.39
CA TRP A 483 -6.97 -26.88 19.61
C TRP A 483 -7.49 -28.30 19.42
N ARG A 484 -6.61 -29.27 19.12
CA ARG A 484 -7.03 -30.68 19.02
C ARG A 484 -7.66 -31.18 20.31
N GLN A 485 -7.04 -30.90 21.46
CA GLN A 485 -7.59 -31.27 22.76
C GLN A 485 -8.98 -30.63 22.98
N ARG A 486 -9.12 -29.32 22.70
CA ARG A 486 -10.39 -28.60 22.90
C ARG A 486 -11.50 -29.08 21.97
N LEU A 487 -11.18 -29.42 20.72
CA LEU A 487 -12.13 -30.00 19.77
C LEU A 487 -12.62 -31.37 20.26
N GLY A 488 -11.73 -32.22 20.77
CA GLY A 488 -12.13 -33.51 21.36
C GLY A 488 -13.05 -33.34 22.57
N GLU A 489 -12.69 -32.43 23.48
CA GLU A 489 -13.46 -32.13 24.70
C GLU A 489 -14.85 -31.55 24.39
N HIS A 490 -14.92 -30.52 23.54
CA HIS A 490 -16.12 -29.71 23.36
C HIS A 490 -16.98 -30.11 22.16
N LEU A 491 -16.49 -30.95 21.24
CA LEU A 491 -17.28 -31.47 20.12
C LEU A 491 -17.54 -32.98 20.19
N SER A 492 -17.09 -33.65 21.26
CA SER A 492 -17.16 -35.12 21.41
C SER A 492 -16.57 -35.87 20.20
N LEU A 493 -15.51 -35.31 19.61
CA LEU A 493 -14.81 -35.93 18.49
C LEU A 493 -13.71 -36.86 19.00
N HIS A 494 -13.57 -38.03 18.39
CA HIS A 494 -12.43 -38.90 18.60
C HIS A 494 -11.17 -38.35 17.90
N ASP A 495 -10.00 -38.72 18.42
CA ASP A 495 -8.70 -38.21 17.97
C ASP A 495 -8.40 -38.49 16.47
N ASP A 496 -9.01 -39.53 15.90
CA ASP A 496 -8.92 -39.93 14.50
C ASP A 496 -9.84 -39.12 13.57
N GLN A 497 -10.87 -38.47 14.13
CA GLN A 497 -11.77 -37.57 13.41
C GLN A 497 -11.22 -36.14 13.30
N ILE A 498 -10.17 -35.82 14.07
CA ILE A 498 -9.51 -34.51 14.08
C ILE A 498 -8.19 -34.58 13.31
N GLY A 499 -8.20 -34.09 12.07
CA GLY A 499 -7.00 -34.09 11.25
C GLY A 499 -6.02 -32.97 11.57
N VAL A 500 -4.80 -33.15 11.07
CA VAL A 500 -3.66 -32.26 11.32
C VAL A 500 -2.90 -32.00 10.04
N ILE A 501 -2.72 -30.72 9.73
CA ILE A 501 -1.96 -30.27 8.56
C ILE A 501 -0.85 -29.32 9.03
N GLY A 502 0.39 -29.77 8.98
CA GLY A 502 1.57 -29.03 9.43
C GLY A 502 2.19 -29.60 10.69
N GLY A 503 3.27 -28.96 11.16
CA GLY A 503 4.04 -29.47 12.31
C GLY A 503 4.74 -30.82 12.06
N GLY A 504 4.86 -31.24 10.80
CA GLY A 504 5.43 -32.53 10.39
C GLY A 504 4.40 -33.63 10.11
N LYS A 505 3.09 -33.34 10.18
CA LYS A 505 1.99 -34.27 9.86
C LYS A 505 1.13 -33.69 8.74
N ASP A 506 0.61 -34.54 7.85
CA ASP A 506 -0.37 -34.18 6.81
C ASP A 506 -1.44 -35.28 6.73
N THR A 507 -2.23 -35.38 7.79
CA THR A 507 -3.28 -36.39 7.95
C THR A 507 -4.63 -35.70 8.17
N PRO A 508 -5.33 -35.28 7.09
CA PRO A 508 -6.65 -34.66 7.20
C PRO A 508 -7.73 -35.69 7.59
N GLY A 509 -8.55 -35.35 8.57
CA GLY A 509 -9.60 -36.18 9.20
C GLY A 509 -10.99 -35.98 8.59
N ARG A 510 -11.12 -35.09 7.59
CA ARG A 510 -12.32 -34.77 6.78
C ARG A 510 -13.46 -34.04 7.49
N LEU A 511 -13.60 -34.12 8.81
CA LEU A 511 -14.66 -33.42 9.57
C LEU A 511 -14.16 -32.08 10.13
N VAL A 512 -13.16 -32.11 11.01
CA VAL A 512 -12.53 -30.92 11.56
C VAL A 512 -11.02 -31.08 11.51
N ASP A 513 -10.34 -30.17 10.83
CA ASP A 513 -8.89 -30.20 10.68
C ASP A 513 -8.25 -28.99 11.32
N VAL A 514 -7.08 -29.17 11.95
CA VAL A 514 -6.26 -28.08 12.49
C VAL A 514 -5.00 -27.95 11.65
N ALA A 515 -4.78 -26.75 11.09
CA ALA A 515 -3.68 -26.47 10.19
C ALA A 515 -2.79 -25.32 10.65
N MET A 516 -1.48 -25.52 10.54
CA MET A 516 -0.51 -24.43 10.68
C MET A 516 -0.53 -23.58 9.41
N ILE A 517 -0.84 -22.29 9.53
CA ILE A 517 -0.94 -21.40 8.36
C ILE A 517 0.38 -21.34 7.57
N GLN A 518 1.55 -21.40 8.22
CA GLN A 518 2.84 -21.45 7.53
C GLN A 518 3.08 -22.72 6.71
N SER A 519 2.38 -23.81 7.05
CA SER A 519 2.45 -25.05 6.26
C SER A 519 1.58 -24.93 5.01
N LEU A 520 0.46 -24.20 5.10
CA LEU A 520 -0.42 -23.95 3.97
C LEU A 520 0.21 -23.01 2.94
N THR A 521 0.96 -21.98 3.35
CA THR A 521 1.59 -21.04 2.39
C THR A 521 2.57 -21.71 1.41
N ARG A 522 3.05 -22.91 1.72
CA ARG A 522 3.96 -23.70 0.86
C ARG A 522 3.26 -24.80 0.07
N ARG A 523 1.96 -25.01 0.31
CA ARG A 523 1.18 -26.09 -0.30
C ARG A 523 0.69 -25.65 -1.68
N LYS A 524 0.71 -26.58 -2.64
CA LYS A 524 0.06 -26.39 -3.96
C LYS A 524 -1.43 -26.76 -3.86
N ARG A 525 -2.26 -26.22 -4.77
CA ARG A 525 -3.71 -26.52 -4.85
C ARG A 525 -4.44 -26.19 -3.54
N LEU A 526 -4.23 -24.97 -3.06
CA LEU A 526 -4.85 -24.48 -1.81
C LEU A 526 -6.37 -24.35 -1.95
N ASP A 527 -6.82 -23.89 -3.12
CA ASP A 527 -8.22 -23.84 -3.52
C ASP A 527 -8.94 -25.17 -3.30
N GLU A 528 -8.33 -26.29 -3.69
CA GLU A 528 -8.90 -27.64 -3.51
C GLU A 528 -8.87 -28.16 -2.06
N LEU A 529 -7.96 -27.64 -1.24
CA LEU A 529 -7.97 -27.91 0.19
C LEU A 529 -9.12 -27.13 0.84
N PHE A 530 -9.19 -25.83 0.59
CA PHE A 530 -10.20 -24.94 1.16
C PHE A 530 -11.61 -25.29 0.70
N SER A 531 -11.78 -25.78 -0.53
CA SER A 531 -13.07 -26.23 -1.06
C SER A 531 -13.65 -27.46 -0.36
N ARG A 532 -12.94 -28.06 0.60
CA ARG A 532 -13.44 -29.18 1.43
C ARG A 532 -14.14 -28.69 2.70
N TYR A 533 -13.98 -27.42 3.04
CA TYR A 533 -14.46 -26.85 4.29
C TYR A 533 -15.51 -25.78 4.03
N GLY A 534 -16.63 -25.87 4.74
CA GLY A 534 -17.68 -24.86 4.74
C GLY A 534 -17.43 -23.74 5.75
N LEU A 535 -16.52 -23.97 6.72
CA LEU A 535 -16.12 -23.00 7.73
C LEU A 535 -14.59 -22.99 7.92
N VAL A 536 -14.00 -21.80 7.91
CA VAL A 536 -12.61 -21.56 8.33
C VAL A 536 -12.60 -20.74 9.62
N VAL A 537 -11.89 -21.22 10.64
CA VAL A 537 -11.63 -20.48 11.87
C VAL A 537 -10.17 -20.05 11.87
N VAL A 538 -9.89 -18.76 12.07
CA VAL A 538 -8.53 -18.22 12.15
C VAL A 538 -8.26 -17.79 13.58
N ASP A 539 -7.47 -18.57 14.31
CA ASP A 539 -7.00 -18.20 15.64
C ASP A 539 -5.86 -17.20 15.56
N GLU A 540 -5.83 -16.27 16.50
CA GLU A 540 -4.95 -15.09 16.48
C GLU A 540 -4.92 -14.40 15.10
N CYS A 541 -6.11 -14.10 14.57
CA CYS A 541 -6.31 -13.55 13.23
C CYS A 541 -5.61 -12.19 13.00
N HIS A 542 -5.10 -11.56 14.05
CA HIS A 542 -4.21 -10.40 13.95
C HIS A 542 -2.87 -10.70 13.24
N HIS A 543 -2.54 -11.97 13.00
CA HIS A 543 -1.42 -12.37 12.15
C HIS A 543 -1.78 -12.49 10.66
N LEU A 544 -3.07 -12.55 10.31
CA LEU A 544 -3.56 -12.72 8.95
C LEU A 544 -3.03 -11.69 7.93
N PRO A 545 -2.83 -10.40 8.28
CA PRO A 545 -2.38 -9.42 7.29
C PRO A 545 -0.94 -9.61 6.78
N ALA A 546 -0.18 -10.56 7.33
CA ALA A 546 1.12 -10.92 6.77
C ALA A 546 0.97 -11.35 5.30
N VAL A 547 1.81 -10.83 4.40
CA VAL A 547 1.70 -11.01 2.93
C VAL A 547 1.50 -12.47 2.52
N SER A 548 2.25 -13.40 3.10
CA SER A 548 2.15 -14.82 2.76
C SER A 548 0.85 -15.47 3.26
N PHE A 549 0.31 -15.00 4.39
CA PHE A 549 -0.92 -15.51 4.98
C PHE A 549 -2.13 -14.95 4.22
N GLU A 550 -2.12 -13.65 3.93
CA GLU A 550 -3.13 -12.98 3.11
C GLU A 550 -3.23 -13.58 1.70
N ALA A 551 -2.09 -13.85 1.06
CA ALA A 551 -2.04 -14.52 -0.24
C ALA A 551 -2.68 -15.92 -0.21
N CYS A 552 -2.52 -16.67 0.89
CA CYS A 552 -3.12 -17.98 1.08
C CYS A 552 -4.64 -17.88 1.22
N VAL A 553 -5.12 -17.10 2.20
CA VAL A 553 -6.57 -17.03 2.51
C VAL A 553 -7.39 -16.34 1.44
N ARG A 554 -6.79 -15.45 0.65
CA ARG A 554 -7.47 -14.77 -0.46
C ARG A 554 -7.89 -15.72 -1.59
N THR A 555 -7.30 -16.92 -1.65
CA THR A 555 -7.62 -17.93 -2.69
C THR A 555 -8.63 -18.99 -2.23
N ALA A 556 -9.11 -18.89 -1.00
CA ALA A 556 -9.94 -19.91 -0.37
C ALA A 556 -11.44 -19.67 -0.66
N PRO A 557 -12.13 -20.54 -1.44
CA PRO A 557 -13.53 -20.37 -1.83
C PRO A 557 -14.52 -20.78 -0.72
N THR A 558 -14.11 -20.73 0.54
CA THR A 558 -14.93 -21.15 1.69
C THR A 558 -16.00 -20.12 2.02
N ARG A 559 -17.23 -20.59 2.24
CA ARG A 559 -18.39 -19.77 2.58
C ARG A 559 -18.21 -18.97 3.86
N ARG A 560 -17.85 -19.64 4.96
CA ARG A 560 -17.84 -19.02 6.29
C ARG A 560 -16.44 -18.82 6.84
N TRP A 561 -16.21 -17.66 7.47
CA TRP A 561 -14.96 -17.29 8.11
C TRP A 561 -15.19 -16.70 9.49
N LEU A 562 -14.50 -17.25 10.48
CA LEU A 562 -14.49 -16.75 11.85
C LEU A 562 -13.06 -16.34 12.22
N GLY A 563 -12.83 -15.05 12.47
CA GLY A 563 -11.58 -14.56 13.04
C GLY A 563 -11.65 -14.47 14.57
N LEU A 564 -10.63 -14.95 15.27
CA LEU A 564 -10.50 -14.84 16.73
C LEU A 564 -9.24 -14.04 17.06
N THR A 565 -9.35 -13.03 17.90
CA THR A 565 -8.17 -12.27 18.37
C THR A 565 -8.41 -11.64 19.74
N ALA A 566 -7.34 -11.42 20.50
CA ALA A 566 -7.39 -10.53 21.66
C ALA A 566 -7.16 -9.06 21.30
N THR A 567 -6.47 -8.81 20.19
CA THR A 567 -6.00 -7.48 19.78
C THR A 567 -6.29 -7.31 18.29
N PRO A 568 -7.40 -6.66 17.92
CA PRO A 568 -7.70 -6.42 16.51
C PRO A 568 -6.74 -5.40 15.90
N TYR A 569 -6.23 -4.45 16.70
CA TYR A 569 -5.29 -3.41 16.26
C TYR A 569 -3.87 -3.93 16.07
N ARG A 570 -3.21 -3.50 15.00
CA ARG A 570 -1.80 -3.81 14.73
C ARG A 570 -0.95 -2.54 14.69
N ARG A 571 0.32 -2.66 15.08
CA ARG A 571 1.27 -1.53 15.04
C ARG A 571 1.58 -1.05 13.63
N ASP A 572 1.46 -1.94 12.65
CA ASP A 572 1.73 -1.65 11.25
C ASP A 572 0.51 -1.11 10.50
N GLY A 573 -0.64 -0.90 11.17
CA GLY A 573 -1.84 -0.27 10.60
C GLY A 573 -2.59 -1.12 9.55
N LEU A 574 -2.27 -2.41 9.43
CA LEU A 574 -2.85 -3.30 8.41
C LEU A 574 -3.99 -4.18 8.95
N GLU A 575 -4.55 -3.87 10.11
CA GLU A 575 -5.71 -4.58 10.67
C GLU A 575 -6.92 -4.60 9.74
N GLY A 576 -7.04 -3.62 8.83
CA GLY A 576 -8.09 -3.58 7.81
C GLY A 576 -8.17 -4.87 6.98
N ILE A 577 -7.03 -5.55 6.76
CA ILE A 577 -6.99 -6.83 6.03
C ILE A 577 -7.80 -7.92 6.74
N ILE A 578 -7.87 -7.90 8.07
CA ILE A 578 -8.70 -8.85 8.83
C ILE A 578 -10.16 -8.67 8.43
N ALA A 579 -10.64 -7.43 8.38
CA ALA A 579 -12.01 -7.14 7.95
C ALA A 579 -12.27 -7.52 6.49
N LEU A 580 -11.29 -7.31 5.61
CA LEU A 580 -11.37 -7.67 4.18
C LEU A 580 -11.53 -9.20 3.97
N GLN A 581 -10.99 -10.04 4.86
CA GLN A 581 -11.00 -11.50 4.71
C GLN A 581 -12.03 -12.18 5.62
N CYS A 582 -12.07 -11.83 6.90
CA CYS A 582 -12.94 -12.46 7.90
C CYS A 582 -14.23 -11.68 8.16
N GLY A 583 -14.41 -10.49 7.59
CA GLY A 583 -15.56 -9.62 7.87
C GLY A 583 -15.37 -8.73 9.11
N PRO A 584 -16.35 -7.87 9.42
CA PRO A 584 -16.24 -6.92 10.51
C PRO A 584 -16.24 -7.60 11.87
N THR A 585 -15.75 -6.88 12.89
CA THR A 585 -15.92 -7.28 14.29
C THR A 585 -17.41 -7.26 14.64
N ARG A 586 -17.94 -8.44 15.00
CA ARG A 586 -19.35 -8.62 15.35
C ARG A 586 -19.56 -8.69 16.86
N HIS A 587 -18.54 -9.12 17.61
CA HIS A 587 -18.58 -9.18 19.07
C HIS A 587 -17.23 -8.78 19.65
N GLU A 588 -17.27 -7.96 20.71
CA GLU A 588 -16.10 -7.58 21.49
C GLU A 588 -16.41 -7.78 22.97
N THR A 589 -15.62 -8.62 23.65
CA THR A 589 -15.65 -8.79 25.10
C THR A 589 -14.53 -7.95 25.71
N ARG A 590 -14.84 -7.05 26.63
CA ARG A 590 -13.82 -6.26 27.34
C ARG A 590 -13.39 -6.97 28.63
N PRO A 591 -12.17 -6.72 29.14
CA PRO A 591 -11.72 -7.31 30.40
C PRO A 591 -12.64 -7.02 31.60
N GLY A 592 -13.31 -5.85 31.59
CA GLY A 592 -14.31 -5.48 32.61
C GLY A 592 -15.58 -6.31 32.56
N ASP A 593 -15.96 -6.84 31.40
CA ASP A 593 -17.18 -7.65 31.24
C ASP A 593 -17.01 -9.06 31.82
N LEU A 594 -15.77 -9.44 32.10
CA LEU A 594 -15.42 -10.72 32.71
C LEU A 594 -15.42 -10.65 34.25
N THR A 595 -15.61 -9.51 34.90
CA THR A 595 -15.40 -9.40 36.36
C THR A 595 -16.39 -10.22 37.19
N ASP A 596 -17.60 -10.45 36.70
CA ASP A 596 -18.61 -11.28 37.38
C ASP A 596 -18.54 -12.77 36.99
N THR A 597 -17.77 -13.12 35.95
CA THR A 597 -17.64 -14.48 35.39
C THR A 597 -16.20 -15.02 35.41
N ALA A 598 -15.22 -14.22 35.83
CA ALA A 598 -13.82 -14.57 35.88
C ALA A 598 -13.58 -15.58 37.00
N LEU A 599 -13.32 -16.83 36.60
CA LEU A 599 -12.83 -17.90 37.48
C LEU A 599 -11.50 -17.57 38.19
N VAL A 600 -10.82 -16.47 37.82
CA VAL A 600 -9.50 -16.09 38.36
C VAL A 600 -9.45 -14.58 38.60
N GLN A 601 -9.41 -14.18 39.87
CA GLN A 601 -8.99 -12.83 40.26
C GLN A 601 -7.51 -12.66 39.88
N ARG A 602 -7.23 -11.86 38.86
CA ARG A 602 -5.85 -11.53 38.45
C ARG A 602 -5.31 -10.46 39.39
N ARG A 603 -4.41 -10.85 40.30
CA ARG A 603 -3.65 -9.91 41.12
C ARG A 603 -2.33 -9.59 40.43
N LEU A 604 -2.14 -8.34 40.01
CA LEU A 604 -0.83 -7.86 39.56
C LEU A 604 0.04 -7.63 40.80
N ILE A 605 1.13 -8.38 40.91
CA ILE A 605 2.16 -8.18 41.93
C ILE A 605 3.41 -7.68 41.21
N VAL A 606 3.80 -6.45 41.49
CA VAL A 606 4.97 -5.81 40.88
C VAL A 606 6.15 -5.99 41.84
N HIS A 607 7.21 -6.67 41.38
CA HIS A 607 8.46 -6.84 42.11
C HIS A 607 9.50 -5.87 41.50
N PRO A 608 9.77 -4.70 42.12
CA PRO A 608 10.77 -3.78 41.63
C PRO A 608 12.16 -4.42 41.73
N THR A 609 12.97 -4.28 40.67
CA THR A 609 14.35 -4.79 40.62
C THR A 609 15.35 -3.64 40.80
N SER A 610 16.53 -3.93 41.32
CA SER A 610 17.63 -2.94 41.45
C SER A 610 18.34 -2.59 40.12
N PHE A 611 17.92 -3.18 39.00
CA PHE A 611 18.52 -2.92 37.69
C PHE A 611 18.27 -1.47 37.24
N ALA A 612 19.34 -0.75 36.92
CA ALA A 612 19.32 0.58 36.35
C ALA A 612 20.27 0.64 35.14
N HIS A 613 19.92 1.44 34.15
CA HIS A 613 20.76 1.67 32.98
C HIS A 613 20.55 3.09 32.45
N ASP A 614 21.39 3.52 31.52
CA ASP A 614 21.39 4.86 30.95
C ASP A 614 20.24 5.00 29.94
N ASP A 615 19.48 6.09 30.04
CA ASP A 615 18.32 6.39 29.19
C ASP A 615 18.70 6.62 27.72
N THR A 616 20.00 6.82 27.43
CA THR A 616 20.52 7.00 26.07
C THR A 616 20.91 5.68 25.37
N ALA A 617 20.90 4.55 26.09
CA ALA A 617 21.29 3.25 25.54
C ALA A 617 20.21 2.66 24.60
N SER A 618 20.66 1.94 23.56
CA SER A 618 19.73 1.25 22.66
C SER A 618 19.02 0.09 23.38
N ILE A 619 17.78 -0.22 22.98
CA ILE A 619 16.98 -1.29 23.59
C ILE A 619 17.71 -2.65 23.61
N GLN A 620 18.56 -2.93 22.61
CA GLN A 620 19.33 -4.17 22.52
C GLN A 620 20.42 -4.25 23.60
N GLN A 621 21.09 -3.14 23.89
CA GLN A 621 22.07 -3.04 24.97
C GLN A 621 21.39 -3.17 26.32
N VAL A 622 20.21 -2.54 26.48
CA VAL A 622 19.43 -2.63 27.71
C VAL A 622 18.96 -4.05 27.99
N LEU A 623 18.41 -4.75 27.00
CA LEU A 623 17.98 -6.14 27.14
C LEU A 623 19.16 -7.08 27.41
N GLY A 624 20.32 -6.85 26.79
CA GLY A 624 21.54 -7.61 27.05
C GLY A 624 22.03 -7.46 28.49
N ALA A 625 22.14 -6.21 28.98
CA ALA A 625 22.53 -5.92 30.35
C ALA A 625 21.51 -6.45 31.38
N LEU A 626 20.21 -6.33 31.08
CA LEU A 626 19.12 -6.83 31.92
C LEU A 626 19.16 -8.36 32.08
N ALA A 627 19.49 -9.08 31.00
CA ALA A 627 19.61 -10.54 31.00
C ALA A 627 20.82 -11.03 31.81
N GLN A 628 21.88 -10.24 31.86
CA GLN A 628 23.13 -10.55 32.58
C GLN A 628 23.14 -10.04 34.03
N HIS A 629 22.10 -9.33 34.47
CA HIS A 629 22.06 -8.74 35.81
C HIS A 629 21.80 -9.79 36.91
N GLU A 630 22.87 -10.29 37.53
CA GLU A 630 22.81 -11.38 38.51
C GLU A 630 21.86 -11.12 39.68
N GLN A 631 21.83 -9.91 40.24
CA GLN A 631 21.00 -9.60 41.40
C GLN A 631 19.50 -9.71 41.07
N ARG A 632 19.13 -9.34 39.84
CA ARG A 632 17.77 -9.50 39.33
C ARG A 632 17.44 -10.97 39.12
N THR A 633 18.37 -11.75 38.55
CA THR A 633 18.18 -13.19 38.38
C THR A 633 18.00 -13.90 39.72
N LYS A 634 18.80 -13.54 40.73
CA LYS A 634 18.65 -14.05 42.11
C LYS A 634 17.29 -13.69 42.71
N GLN A 635 16.83 -12.45 42.51
CA GLN A 635 15.52 -12.00 42.95
C GLN A 635 14.40 -12.81 42.27
N ILE A 636 14.46 -13.02 40.96
CA ILE A 636 13.48 -13.84 40.22
C ILE A 636 13.47 -15.27 40.76
N CYS A 637 14.64 -15.89 40.99
CA CYS A 637 14.71 -17.22 41.57
C CYS A 637 14.08 -17.27 42.98
N SER A 638 14.31 -16.24 43.80
CA SER A 638 13.70 -16.11 45.12
C SER A 638 12.18 -15.95 45.04
N ASP A 639 11.69 -15.07 44.16
CA ASP A 639 10.26 -14.83 43.94
C ASP A 639 9.55 -16.11 43.47
N VAL A 640 10.17 -16.87 42.55
CA VAL A 640 9.65 -18.17 42.08
C VAL A 640 9.64 -19.19 43.21
N THR A 641 10.71 -19.27 44.02
CA THR A 641 10.78 -20.20 45.15
C THR A 641 9.72 -19.87 46.20
N GLN A 642 9.59 -18.60 46.56
CA GLN A 642 8.57 -18.12 47.49
C GLN A 642 7.15 -18.36 46.96
N ALA A 643 6.91 -18.19 45.65
CA ALA A 643 5.63 -18.48 45.04
C ALA A 643 5.30 -19.98 44.98
N LEU A 644 6.31 -20.85 44.90
CA LEU A 644 6.16 -22.30 45.00
C LEU A 644 5.87 -22.72 46.45
N ASP A 645 6.59 -22.14 47.42
CA ASP A 645 6.41 -22.40 48.86
C ASP A 645 5.07 -21.85 49.39
N ALA A 646 4.59 -20.75 48.82
CA ALA A 646 3.30 -20.14 49.16
C ALA A 646 2.09 -20.84 48.53
N ARG A 647 2.24 -22.01 47.89
CA ARG A 647 1.12 -22.88 47.50
C ARG A 647 0.82 -23.89 48.62
N PRO A 648 -0.23 -23.71 49.44
CA PRO A 648 -0.72 -24.80 50.28
C PRO A 648 -1.53 -25.77 49.40
N ASP A 649 -1.21 -27.06 49.49
CA ASP A 649 -2.01 -28.21 49.07
C ASP A 649 -2.61 -28.23 47.65
N LEU A 650 -1.83 -28.78 46.73
CA LEU A 650 -2.36 -29.73 45.74
C LEU A 650 -1.65 -31.07 45.98
N SER A 651 -1.96 -31.70 47.11
CA SER A 651 -1.61 -33.10 47.31
C SER A 651 -2.42 -33.94 46.33
N CYS A 652 -1.70 -34.73 45.55
CA CYS A 652 -2.23 -35.66 44.58
C CYS A 652 -3.22 -36.62 45.26
N ALA A 653 -4.48 -36.57 44.82
CA ALA A 653 -5.34 -37.74 44.89
C ALA A 653 -4.75 -38.79 43.93
N HIS A 654 -4.01 -39.75 44.47
CA HIS A 654 -3.73 -41.01 43.79
C HIS A 654 -4.28 -42.16 44.63
N PRO A 655 -5.25 -42.95 44.13
CA PRO A 655 -5.71 -44.14 44.81
C PRO A 655 -4.83 -45.31 44.38
N ALA A 656 -4.15 -45.97 45.33
CA ALA A 656 -3.78 -47.38 45.21
C ALA A 656 -3.29 -47.92 46.55
N ASP A 657 -4.17 -48.70 47.19
CA ASP A 657 -3.83 -49.74 48.15
C ASP A 657 -2.71 -50.66 47.66
N ARG A 658 -1.77 -50.99 48.55
CA ARG A 658 -1.27 -52.35 48.79
C ARG A 658 -0.42 -52.43 50.06
N PRO A 659 -0.68 -53.37 50.99
CA PRO A 659 0.02 -53.43 52.28
C PRO A 659 1.26 -54.33 52.28
N HIS A 660 2.22 -53.94 53.13
CA HIS A 660 3.27 -54.75 53.78
C HIS A 660 4.25 -55.60 52.94
N ARG A 661 5.56 -55.30 53.05
CA ARG A 661 6.53 -56.19 53.73
C ARG A 661 7.90 -55.53 53.99
N ARG A 662 8.50 -56.03 55.09
CA ARG A 662 9.68 -55.63 55.87
C ARG A 662 11.03 -55.58 55.12
N HIS A 663 11.90 -54.70 55.64
CA HIS A 663 13.38 -54.72 55.72
C HIS A 663 14.20 -55.82 55.03
N MET A 664 15.19 -55.40 54.22
CA MET A 664 16.59 -55.91 54.25
C MET A 664 17.57 -54.90 53.58
N PRO A 665 18.85 -54.78 54.03
CA PRO A 665 19.83 -53.81 53.54
C PRO A 665 20.68 -54.36 52.36
N PRO A 666 21.58 -53.57 51.74
CA PRO A 666 21.98 -53.74 50.34
C PRO A 666 23.17 -54.69 50.17
N THR A 667 23.15 -55.46 49.09
CA THR A 667 24.34 -56.14 48.55
C THR A 667 24.65 -55.60 47.16
N ARG A 668 25.83 -54.99 47.04
CA ARG A 668 26.56 -54.80 45.78
C ARG A 668 26.86 -56.17 45.18
N HIS A 669 26.74 -56.32 43.85
CA HIS A 669 27.85 -56.77 43.00
C HIS A 669 27.46 -56.79 41.50
N HIS A 670 28.40 -56.27 40.70
CA HIS A 670 28.80 -56.60 39.33
C HIS A 670 27.78 -56.80 38.19
N ARG A 671 27.93 -55.89 37.19
CA ARG A 671 28.02 -56.06 35.71
C ARG A 671 28.20 -57.50 35.18
N PRO A 672 27.86 -57.81 33.90
CA PRO A 672 27.94 -56.95 32.70
C PRO A 672 26.68 -56.19 32.33
#